data_AF-A0A2N6E2I0-F1
#
_entry.id   AF-A0A2N6E2I0-F1
#
_cell.length_a   1.000
_cell.length_b   1.000
_cell.length_c   1.000
_cell.angle_alpha   90.00
_cell.angle_beta   90.00
_cell.angle_gamma   90.00
#
_symmetry.space_group_name_H-M   'P 1'
#
loop_
_entity.id
_entity.type
_entity.pdbx_description
1 polymer ?
#
loop_
_entity_poly.entity_id
_entity_poly.type
_entity_poly.pdbx_seq_one_letter_code
_entity_poly.pdbx_strand_id
1 'polypeptide(L)'
;MSQVVFSSWGREVVDNRQGGDGEVEAVQRRLPVTFDGNQPIAAFMGWDGVVIKDPSIDVVAMAAEYAKRVQEDYCCAKCSPGKKGTKVMQDALARILAGQGSEQDLTTIEGLADLLQNCKCTLCATSVIPVVDTIKHFRNDYLAYISGENQPKGEHRYTVKLTAPCQSKCPAHIDIPSYIEEIKDRKYSEALATIRESMPLPAVCGRVCPHPCESACRRKNVDDSVNIMVLKRTASDYEWQHALQPPMQPKPRKDKTIAVVGAGPAGLTSAYYLALEGYPVTIYEALPEGYGGGMIAVGIPAYRMPRHILQRDIDIISSMGVEIKYDTRVGVDITLPELKEKFDAVLLAPGAHKSKPMGVEGEDQGYTGFLAGGIEFLREAYLGRPTGMGKKVVVVGGGNTAIDCVRVALREGAEESILLYRRTRKEMPADEWEIDGADEEGVRFEFLVLPTKILVDDNNQVTGVECVRMELGEPDDSGRRRPQPVEGSEFVVECDTVIPAIGQDPDLSFIPEDMGIEITRWKTVVTKTLPLQNAIGRDLQDDMGNALTRTLVTDCDGVFASGDAEIGPLTVVACVGNAHRAAKVIQRWLEEGEAYLDDDDLMEDIIWSLGVYDQDEKVAWLDSVERTNQDEVHGRERASKGNYSEVELGFKDSKAVQEAERCLRCYRVGMLAL
;
A
#
# COMPACT_ATOMS: atom_id res chain seq x y z
N MET A 1 -14.76 -23.23 -17.40
CA MET A 1 -14.59 -23.08 -15.94
C MET A 1 -13.53 -24.08 -15.53
N SER A 2 -12.43 -23.65 -14.91
CA SER A 2 -11.42 -24.59 -14.39
C SER A 2 -12.01 -25.26 -13.15
N GLN A 3 -12.53 -26.47 -13.36
CA GLN A 3 -13.12 -27.27 -12.30
C GLN A 3 -12.03 -27.63 -11.29
N VAL A 4 -12.27 -27.35 -10.01
CA VAL A 4 -11.39 -27.81 -8.94
C VAL A 4 -11.49 -29.34 -8.88
N VAL A 5 -10.38 -30.04 -9.04
CA VAL A 5 -10.30 -31.51 -8.94
C VAL A 5 -10.31 -31.93 -7.47
N PHE A 6 -9.51 -31.24 -6.67
CA PHE A 6 -9.40 -31.46 -5.23
C PHE A 6 -9.00 -30.16 -4.53
N SER A 7 -9.48 -29.93 -3.32
CA SER A 7 -9.00 -28.88 -2.44
C SER A 7 -9.10 -29.28 -0.97
N SER A 8 -8.12 -28.88 -0.18
CA SER A 8 -8.19 -28.82 1.30
C SER A 8 -8.11 -27.39 1.84
N TRP A 9 -8.04 -26.39 0.93
CA TRP A 9 -7.83 -24.99 1.30
C TRP A 9 -8.93 -24.44 2.20
N GLY A 10 -8.55 -23.66 3.22
CA GLY A 10 -9.52 -23.01 4.10
C GLY A 10 -10.16 -23.97 5.10
N ARG A 11 -9.54 -25.14 5.35
CA ARG A 11 -10.06 -26.22 6.22
C ARG A 11 -11.35 -26.84 5.68
N GLU A 12 -11.64 -26.65 4.39
CA GLU A 12 -12.77 -27.24 3.68
C GLU A 12 -12.25 -28.24 2.63
N VAL A 13 -12.76 -29.47 2.68
CA VAL A 13 -12.37 -30.52 1.75
C VAL A 13 -13.40 -30.63 0.63
N VAL A 14 -12.95 -30.42 -0.60
CA VAL A 14 -13.70 -30.63 -1.83
C VAL A 14 -12.98 -31.67 -2.67
N ASP A 15 -13.66 -32.75 -3.05
CA ASP A 15 -13.06 -33.85 -3.82
C ASP A 15 -13.97 -34.25 -4.98
N ASN A 16 -13.60 -33.81 -6.19
CA ASN A 16 -14.35 -34.07 -7.42
C ASN A 16 -13.74 -35.17 -8.29
N ARG A 17 -12.73 -35.89 -7.79
CA ARG A 17 -12.00 -36.92 -8.56
C ARG A 17 -12.90 -38.06 -9.06
N GLN A 18 -14.04 -38.30 -8.40
CA GLN A 18 -15.03 -39.31 -8.77
C GLN A 18 -16.25 -38.76 -9.53
N GLY A 19 -16.21 -37.52 -10.03
CA GLY A 19 -17.28 -36.92 -10.83
C GLY A 19 -18.27 -36.05 -10.06
N GLY A 20 -17.76 -35.23 -9.11
CA GLY A 20 -18.54 -34.22 -8.39
C GLY A 20 -18.43 -32.81 -9.01
N ASP A 21 -19.32 -31.91 -8.58
CA ASP A 21 -19.38 -30.49 -8.94
C ASP A 21 -19.20 -29.56 -7.72
N GLY A 22 -18.58 -30.05 -6.64
CA GLY A 22 -18.30 -29.25 -5.46
C GLY A 22 -17.31 -28.12 -5.79
N GLU A 23 -17.58 -26.90 -5.34
CA GLU A 23 -16.72 -25.75 -5.58
C GLU A 23 -16.26 -25.12 -4.27
N VAL A 24 -14.98 -24.72 -4.20
CA VAL A 24 -14.46 -23.96 -3.06
C VAL A 24 -14.74 -22.49 -3.32
N GLU A 25 -15.85 -21.99 -2.77
CA GLU A 25 -16.30 -20.61 -3.03
C GLU A 25 -15.23 -19.56 -2.69
N ALA A 26 -14.49 -19.74 -1.58
CA ALA A 26 -13.52 -18.76 -1.11
C ALA A 26 -12.30 -18.63 -2.03
N VAL A 27 -11.77 -19.76 -2.55
CA VAL A 27 -10.57 -19.76 -3.40
C VAL A 27 -10.90 -19.50 -4.85
N GLN A 28 -11.98 -20.05 -5.38
CA GLN A 28 -12.35 -19.84 -6.78
C GLN A 28 -12.61 -18.38 -7.11
N ARG A 29 -13.11 -17.60 -6.15
CA ARG A 29 -13.31 -16.16 -6.30
C ARG A 29 -12.00 -15.36 -6.28
N ARG A 30 -10.91 -15.94 -5.77
CA ARG A 30 -9.67 -15.20 -5.45
C ARG A 30 -8.44 -15.66 -6.26
N LEU A 31 -8.32 -16.94 -6.56
CA LEU A 31 -7.23 -17.49 -7.37
C LEU A 31 -7.57 -17.38 -8.86
N PRO A 32 -6.69 -16.81 -9.71
CA PRO A 32 -6.98 -16.70 -11.13
C PRO A 32 -6.96 -18.06 -11.85
N VAL A 33 -7.53 -18.10 -13.05
CA VAL A 33 -7.52 -19.29 -13.92
C VAL A 33 -6.14 -19.50 -14.54
N THR A 34 -5.50 -18.42 -14.97
CA THR A 34 -4.18 -18.39 -15.58
C THR A 34 -3.19 -17.61 -14.72
N PHE A 35 -1.90 -17.88 -14.89
CA PHE A 35 -0.82 -17.22 -14.17
C PHE A 35 -0.43 -15.87 -14.81
N ASP A 36 -0.19 -15.89 -16.12
CA ASP A 36 0.29 -14.76 -16.93
C ASP A 36 -0.73 -14.33 -18.00
N GLY A 37 -2.01 -14.66 -17.80
CA GLY A 37 -3.07 -14.49 -18.79
C GLY A 37 -3.19 -15.66 -19.79
N ASN A 38 -2.15 -16.47 -19.98
CA ASN A 38 -2.12 -17.57 -20.96
C ASN A 38 -1.96 -18.95 -20.31
N GLN A 39 -0.95 -19.12 -19.45
CA GLN A 39 -0.60 -20.38 -18.84
C GLN A 39 -1.61 -20.74 -17.73
N PRO A 40 -2.33 -21.87 -17.82
CA PRO A 40 -3.26 -22.30 -16.77
C PRO A 40 -2.54 -22.59 -15.46
N ILE A 41 -3.16 -22.23 -14.34
CA ILE A 41 -2.67 -22.67 -13.02
C ILE A 41 -3.11 -24.12 -12.81
N ALA A 42 -2.15 -25.04 -12.74
CA ALA A 42 -2.41 -26.46 -12.53
C ALA A 42 -2.73 -26.78 -11.07
N ALA A 43 -1.99 -26.18 -10.14
CA ALA A 43 -2.23 -26.33 -8.70
C ALA A 43 -1.69 -25.13 -7.90
N PHE A 44 -2.20 -24.98 -6.68
CA PHE A 44 -1.70 -24.04 -5.68
C PHE A 44 -1.51 -24.78 -4.34
N MET A 45 -0.37 -24.59 -3.71
CA MET A 45 -0.01 -25.21 -2.42
C MET A 45 0.48 -24.12 -1.46
N GLY A 46 -0.12 -24.00 -0.29
CA GLY A 46 0.22 -22.93 0.65
C GLY A 46 -0.17 -23.20 2.09
N TRP A 47 -0.07 -22.15 2.92
CA TRP A 47 -0.19 -22.21 4.37
C TRP A 47 -1.52 -22.78 4.91
N ASP A 48 -2.58 -22.83 4.10
CA ASP A 48 -3.92 -23.27 4.50
C ASP A 48 -4.42 -24.48 3.72
N GLY A 49 -3.53 -25.19 3.02
CA GLY A 49 -3.86 -26.41 2.28
C GLY A 49 -3.43 -26.36 0.81
N VAL A 50 -4.06 -27.21 0.00
CA VAL A 50 -3.75 -27.37 -1.43
C VAL A 50 -5.02 -27.22 -2.27
N VAL A 51 -4.88 -26.69 -3.49
CA VAL A 51 -5.90 -26.66 -4.54
C VAL A 51 -5.32 -27.24 -5.81
N ILE A 52 -5.98 -28.26 -6.36
CA ILE A 52 -5.59 -28.95 -7.58
C ILE A 52 -6.66 -28.72 -8.63
N LYS A 53 -6.26 -28.16 -9.78
CA LYS A 53 -7.13 -27.91 -10.94
C LYS A 53 -6.81 -28.86 -12.10
N ASP A 54 -5.57 -29.28 -12.23
CA ASP A 54 -5.14 -30.27 -13.23
C ASP A 54 -5.00 -31.66 -12.59
N PRO A 55 -5.78 -32.68 -13.01
CA PRO A 55 -5.67 -34.03 -12.47
C PRO A 55 -4.38 -34.76 -12.86
N SER A 56 -3.59 -34.22 -13.81
CA SER A 56 -2.30 -34.79 -14.22
C SER A 56 -1.15 -34.41 -13.30
N ILE A 57 -1.35 -33.45 -12.37
CA ILE A 57 -0.31 -32.98 -11.46
C ILE A 57 0.25 -34.13 -10.61
N ASP A 58 1.57 -34.21 -10.53
CA ASP A 58 2.24 -35.11 -9.59
C ASP A 58 2.25 -34.48 -8.18
N VAL A 59 1.25 -34.83 -7.38
CA VAL A 59 1.07 -34.29 -6.02
C VAL A 59 2.26 -34.59 -5.11
N VAL A 60 2.91 -35.74 -5.29
CA VAL A 60 4.06 -36.15 -4.46
C VAL A 60 5.28 -35.30 -4.81
N ALA A 61 5.55 -35.11 -6.11
CA ALA A 61 6.63 -34.24 -6.58
C ALA A 61 6.41 -32.78 -6.17
N MET A 62 5.18 -32.27 -6.30
CA MET A 62 4.80 -30.93 -5.85
C MET A 62 5.03 -30.75 -4.35
N ALA A 63 4.60 -31.70 -3.52
CA ALA A 63 4.81 -31.63 -2.08
C ALA A 63 6.30 -31.66 -1.71
N ALA A 64 7.11 -32.46 -2.42
CA ALA A 64 8.55 -32.52 -2.24
C ALA A 64 9.23 -31.18 -2.61
N GLU A 65 8.85 -30.56 -3.72
CA GLU A 65 9.36 -29.25 -4.12
C GLU A 65 8.95 -28.16 -3.12
N TYR A 66 7.68 -28.12 -2.69
CA TYR A 66 7.21 -27.18 -1.67
C TYR A 66 8.04 -27.29 -0.38
N ALA A 67 8.23 -28.51 0.13
CA ALA A 67 9.01 -28.76 1.34
C ALA A 67 10.49 -28.35 1.19
N LYS A 68 11.06 -28.59 0.00
CA LYS A 68 12.41 -28.14 -0.34
C LYS A 68 12.52 -26.61 -0.29
N ARG A 69 11.60 -25.88 -0.91
CA ARG A 69 11.58 -24.41 -0.94
C ARG A 69 11.41 -23.81 0.46
N VAL A 70 10.49 -24.37 1.26
CA VAL A 70 10.35 -23.98 2.68
C VAL A 70 11.67 -24.12 3.44
N GLN A 71 12.38 -25.25 3.26
CA GLN A 71 13.58 -25.57 4.02
C GLN A 71 14.83 -24.84 3.52
N GLU A 72 15.02 -24.71 2.21
CA GLU A 72 16.24 -24.18 1.60
C GLU A 72 16.19 -22.66 1.45
N ASP A 73 15.03 -22.10 1.08
CA ASP A 73 14.93 -20.69 0.73
C ASP A 73 14.45 -19.83 1.92
N TYR A 74 13.55 -20.36 2.77
CA TYR A 74 12.82 -19.51 3.74
C TYR A 74 12.99 -19.89 5.22
N CYS A 75 13.43 -21.10 5.54
CA CYS A 75 13.64 -21.51 6.93
C CYS A 75 14.87 -20.83 7.54
N CYS A 76 14.64 -19.82 8.39
CA CYS A 76 15.72 -19.07 9.06
C CYS A 76 16.57 -19.85 10.07
N ALA A 77 16.18 -21.09 10.41
CA ALA A 77 16.87 -21.98 11.33
C ALA A 77 17.08 -21.45 12.79
N LYS A 78 16.37 -20.40 13.22
CA LYS A 78 16.47 -19.81 14.58
C LYS A 78 15.86 -20.68 15.71
N CYS A 79 14.94 -21.59 15.40
CA CYS A 79 14.35 -22.52 16.39
C CYS A 79 14.56 -23.98 15.98
N SER A 80 14.80 -24.86 16.96
CA SER A 80 15.05 -26.28 16.70
C SER A 80 13.89 -26.99 16.00
N PRO A 81 12.61 -26.79 16.39
CA PRO A 81 11.48 -27.41 15.70
C PRO A 81 11.43 -27.03 14.22
N GLY A 82 11.59 -25.75 13.88
CA GLY A 82 11.68 -25.30 12.49
C GLY A 82 12.88 -25.92 11.78
N LYS A 83 14.11 -25.63 12.25
CA LYS A 83 15.36 -26.07 11.62
C LYS A 83 15.42 -27.56 11.31
N LYS A 84 14.96 -28.40 12.26
CA LYS A 84 15.04 -29.87 12.14
C LYS A 84 13.77 -30.46 11.57
N GLY A 85 12.60 -29.97 11.97
CA GLY A 85 11.31 -30.50 11.52
C GLY A 85 11.12 -30.33 10.02
N THR A 86 11.33 -29.13 9.47
CA THR A 86 11.19 -28.91 8.02
C THR A 86 12.26 -29.67 7.22
N LYS A 87 13.45 -29.89 7.79
CA LYS A 87 14.49 -30.72 7.17
C LYS A 87 14.10 -32.20 7.14
N VAL A 88 13.55 -32.74 8.22
CA VAL A 88 13.03 -34.12 8.25
C VAL A 88 11.92 -34.29 7.21
N MET A 89 11.01 -33.33 7.09
CA MET A 89 9.96 -33.32 6.08
C MET A 89 10.53 -33.36 4.66
N GLN A 90 11.48 -32.46 4.35
CA GLN A 90 12.18 -32.41 3.06
C GLN A 90 12.88 -33.75 2.75
N ASP A 91 13.67 -34.27 3.67
CA ASP A 91 14.47 -35.47 3.45
C ASP A 91 13.59 -36.73 3.30
N ALA A 92 12.48 -36.80 4.03
CA ALA A 92 11.50 -37.88 3.91
C ALA A 92 10.81 -37.87 2.55
N LEU A 93 10.34 -36.71 2.09
CA LEU A 93 9.73 -36.56 0.77
C LEU A 93 10.74 -36.84 -0.36
N ALA A 94 11.98 -36.41 -0.21
CA ALA A 94 13.04 -36.71 -1.19
C ALA A 94 13.33 -38.22 -1.29
N ARG A 95 13.33 -38.96 -0.16
CA ARG A 95 13.45 -40.43 -0.18
C ARG A 95 12.27 -41.09 -0.89
N ILE A 96 11.05 -40.65 -0.59
CA ILE A 96 9.83 -41.17 -1.23
C ILE A 96 9.90 -40.93 -2.75
N LEU A 97 10.24 -39.72 -3.18
CA LEU A 97 10.35 -39.36 -4.59
C LEU A 97 11.42 -40.19 -5.33
N ALA A 98 12.50 -40.56 -4.64
CA ALA A 98 13.57 -41.41 -5.17
C ALA A 98 13.25 -42.92 -5.16
N GLY A 99 12.07 -43.34 -4.72
CA GLY A 99 11.71 -44.75 -4.55
C GLY A 99 12.48 -45.45 -3.41
N GLN A 100 13.04 -44.67 -2.48
CA GLN A 100 13.81 -45.12 -1.31
C GLN A 100 13.05 -44.90 0.01
N GLY A 101 11.81 -44.41 -0.06
CA GLY A 101 10.97 -44.12 1.09
C GLY A 101 10.26 -45.35 1.63
N SER A 102 9.57 -45.17 2.75
CA SER A 102 8.79 -46.18 3.46
C SER A 102 7.52 -45.56 4.06
N GLU A 103 6.55 -46.38 4.46
CA GLU A 103 5.36 -45.88 5.19
C GLU A 103 5.71 -45.20 6.53
N GLN A 104 6.87 -45.54 7.11
CA GLN A 104 7.38 -44.86 8.29
C GLN A 104 7.70 -43.38 8.01
N ASP A 105 8.12 -43.04 6.79
CA ASP A 105 8.36 -41.66 6.39
C ASP A 105 7.05 -40.86 6.39
N LEU A 106 5.94 -41.45 5.92
CA LEU A 106 4.61 -40.82 5.95
C LEU A 106 4.16 -40.56 7.39
N THR A 107 4.28 -41.58 8.24
CA THR A 107 3.94 -41.47 9.68
C THR A 107 4.80 -40.41 10.37
N THR A 108 6.08 -40.30 9.98
CA THR A 108 6.99 -39.29 10.51
C THR A 108 6.53 -37.89 10.12
N ILE A 109 6.16 -37.67 8.85
CA ILE A 109 5.67 -36.37 8.38
C ILE A 109 4.36 -35.98 9.07
N GLU A 110 3.42 -36.93 9.22
CA GLU A 110 2.16 -36.69 9.94
C GLU A 110 2.42 -36.26 11.39
N GLY A 111 3.39 -36.88 12.07
CA GLY A 111 3.81 -36.50 13.42
C GLY A 111 4.55 -35.16 13.52
N LEU A 112 5.07 -34.61 12.41
CA LEU A 112 5.72 -33.29 12.42
C LEU A 112 4.72 -32.15 12.61
N ALA A 113 3.43 -32.37 12.33
CA ALA A 113 2.40 -31.35 12.52
C ALA A 113 2.41 -30.81 13.95
N ASP A 114 2.40 -31.69 14.95
CA ASP A 114 2.42 -31.32 16.38
C ASP A 114 3.74 -30.68 16.80
N LEU A 115 4.88 -31.18 16.28
CA LEU A 115 6.19 -30.62 16.59
C LEU A 115 6.30 -29.17 16.07
N LEU A 116 5.87 -28.94 14.83
CA LEU A 116 6.00 -27.66 14.15
C LEU A 116 5.04 -26.59 14.68
N GLN A 117 3.95 -26.95 15.36
CA GLN A 117 3.13 -25.99 16.11
C GLN A 117 3.93 -25.26 17.20
N ASN A 118 5.07 -25.82 17.66
CA ASN A 118 5.93 -25.21 18.66
C ASN A 118 7.03 -24.30 18.06
N CYS A 119 6.93 -23.98 16.76
CA CYS A 119 7.85 -23.04 16.11
C CYS A 119 7.65 -21.60 16.63
N LYS A 120 8.74 -20.81 16.63
CA LYS A 120 8.69 -19.38 16.98
C LYS A 120 8.04 -18.49 15.92
N CYS A 121 7.83 -19.01 14.72
CA CYS A 121 7.25 -18.28 13.58
C CYS A 121 6.10 -19.09 12.99
N THR A 122 5.22 -18.41 12.24
CA THR A 122 4.09 -19.06 11.59
C THR A 122 4.51 -19.90 10.38
N LEU A 123 5.57 -19.52 9.66
CA LEU A 123 5.99 -20.18 8.42
C LEU A 123 6.13 -21.70 8.57
N CYS A 124 7.00 -22.13 9.48
CA CYS A 124 7.28 -23.55 9.70
C CYS A 124 6.08 -24.28 10.32
N ALA A 125 5.27 -23.59 11.12
CA ALA A 125 4.06 -24.16 11.72
C ALA A 125 2.99 -24.46 10.66
N THR A 126 2.84 -23.58 9.66
CA THR A 126 1.85 -23.74 8.59
C THR A 126 2.35 -24.54 7.40
N SER A 127 3.67 -24.62 7.16
CA SER A 127 4.23 -25.31 5.99
C SER A 127 3.94 -26.82 5.97
N VAL A 128 3.68 -27.42 7.13
CA VAL A 128 3.38 -28.86 7.22
C VAL A 128 1.94 -29.19 6.85
N ILE A 129 1.02 -28.22 6.95
CA ILE A 129 -0.41 -28.41 6.71
C ILE A 129 -0.68 -28.96 5.30
N PRO A 130 -0.27 -28.27 4.21
CA PRO A 130 -0.58 -28.76 2.87
C PRO A 130 0.09 -30.11 2.56
N VAL A 131 1.27 -30.39 3.14
CA VAL A 131 1.97 -31.66 2.96
C VAL A 131 1.23 -32.82 3.65
N VAL A 132 0.71 -32.58 4.85
CA VAL A 132 -0.09 -33.58 5.57
C VAL A 132 -1.42 -33.83 4.86
N ASP A 133 -2.04 -32.79 4.33
CA ASP A 133 -3.27 -32.92 3.55
C ASP A 133 -3.06 -33.77 2.29
N THR A 134 -1.95 -33.56 1.57
CA THR A 134 -1.65 -34.40 0.40
C THR A 134 -1.40 -35.85 0.80
N ILE A 135 -0.71 -36.13 1.91
CA ILE A 135 -0.53 -37.51 2.40
C ILE A 135 -1.88 -38.16 2.76
N LYS A 136 -2.78 -37.43 3.43
CA LYS A 136 -4.09 -37.95 3.82
C LYS A 136 -4.98 -38.26 2.62
N HIS A 137 -5.03 -37.36 1.64
CA HIS A 137 -6.01 -37.42 0.55
C HIS A 137 -5.47 -38.05 -0.75
N PHE A 138 -4.15 -38.19 -0.90
CA PHE A 138 -3.46 -38.81 -2.03
C PHE A 138 -2.54 -39.96 -1.59
N ARG A 139 -2.86 -40.62 -0.46
CA ARG A 139 -2.02 -41.67 0.13
C ARG A 139 -1.58 -42.75 -0.87
N ASN A 140 -2.45 -43.15 -1.78
CA ASN A 140 -2.14 -44.16 -2.79
C ASN A 140 -1.01 -43.73 -3.73
N ASP A 141 -0.92 -42.44 -4.06
CA ASP A 141 0.16 -41.93 -4.92
C ASP A 141 1.50 -42.02 -4.20
N TYR A 142 1.55 -41.70 -2.90
CA TYR A 142 2.73 -41.89 -2.06
C TYR A 142 3.13 -43.38 -1.97
N LEU A 143 2.16 -44.28 -1.79
CA LEU A 143 2.41 -45.72 -1.73
C LEU A 143 2.97 -46.26 -3.06
N ALA A 144 2.49 -45.75 -4.19
CA ALA A 144 2.99 -46.13 -5.52
C ALA A 144 4.46 -45.70 -5.73
N TYR A 145 4.87 -44.57 -5.17
CA TYR A 145 6.29 -44.18 -5.13
C TYR A 145 7.12 -45.11 -4.24
N ILE A 146 6.60 -45.46 -3.05
CA ILE A 146 7.27 -46.35 -2.10
C ILE A 146 7.44 -47.77 -2.67
N SER A 147 6.45 -48.29 -3.41
CA SER A 147 6.55 -49.61 -4.05
C SER A 147 7.38 -49.60 -5.35
N GLY A 148 7.77 -48.42 -5.84
CA GLY A 148 8.48 -48.25 -7.11
C GLY A 148 7.60 -48.40 -8.35
N GLU A 149 6.27 -48.43 -8.17
CA GLU A 149 5.28 -48.47 -9.26
C GLU A 149 5.19 -47.14 -10.02
N ASN A 150 5.55 -46.04 -9.37
CA ASN A 150 5.52 -44.70 -9.96
C ASN A 150 6.91 -44.04 -9.92
N GLN A 151 7.15 -43.13 -10.84
CA GLN A 151 8.35 -42.29 -10.92
C GLN A 151 7.91 -40.84 -11.19
N PRO A 152 8.78 -39.85 -10.90
CA PRO A 152 8.49 -38.44 -11.22
C PRO A 152 7.98 -38.28 -12.64
N LYS A 153 6.71 -37.91 -12.77
CA LYS A 153 6.13 -37.50 -14.05
C LYS A 153 6.68 -36.10 -14.36
N GLY A 154 6.74 -35.74 -15.66
CA GLY A 154 7.51 -34.59 -16.18
C GLY A 154 7.44 -33.30 -15.36
N GLU A 155 8.46 -32.45 -15.51
CA GLU A 155 8.66 -31.25 -14.68
C GLU A 155 7.57 -30.19 -14.91
N HIS A 156 6.67 -30.03 -13.95
CA HIS A 156 5.91 -28.78 -13.80
C HIS A 156 6.85 -27.64 -13.40
N ARG A 157 6.59 -26.44 -13.90
CA ARG A 157 7.27 -25.23 -13.41
C ARG A 157 6.61 -24.81 -12.10
N TYR A 158 7.41 -24.59 -11.08
CA TYR A 158 6.95 -24.09 -9.79
C TYR A 158 7.42 -22.66 -9.55
N THR A 159 6.48 -21.79 -9.17
CA THR A 159 6.77 -20.41 -8.77
C THR A 159 6.33 -20.23 -7.32
N VAL A 160 7.21 -19.64 -6.50
CA VAL A 160 7.04 -19.60 -5.03
C VAL A 160 7.22 -18.17 -4.55
N LYS A 161 6.44 -17.76 -3.56
CA LYS A 161 6.56 -16.45 -2.91
C LYS A 161 6.36 -16.56 -1.41
N LEU A 162 7.29 -15.95 -0.68
CA LEU A 162 7.17 -15.71 0.75
C LEU A 162 6.36 -14.43 0.97
N THR A 163 5.45 -14.46 1.94
CA THR A 163 4.59 -13.32 2.29
C THR A 163 4.30 -13.30 3.78
N ALA A 164 3.63 -12.25 4.24
CA ALA A 164 3.02 -12.16 5.55
C ALA A 164 1.72 -11.35 5.47
N PRO A 165 0.75 -11.51 6.38
CA PRO A 165 -0.48 -10.71 6.39
C PRO A 165 -0.24 -9.19 6.29
N CYS A 166 0.74 -8.67 7.04
CA CYS A 166 1.10 -7.26 7.01
C CYS A 166 1.79 -6.83 5.72
N GLN A 167 2.65 -7.69 5.14
CA GLN A 167 3.35 -7.45 3.86
C GLN A 167 2.34 -7.43 2.71
N SER A 168 1.47 -8.44 2.64
CA SER A 168 0.42 -8.57 1.65
C SER A 168 -0.66 -7.49 1.75
N LYS A 169 -0.76 -6.74 2.85
CA LYS A 169 -1.70 -5.61 2.96
C LYS A 169 -1.02 -4.27 2.76
N CYS A 170 0.31 -4.24 2.77
CA CYS A 170 1.05 -3.03 2.48
C CYS A 170 1.13 -2.82 0.96
N PRO A 171 0.64 -1.70 0.41
CA PRO A 171 0.74 -1.44 -1.04
C PRO A 171 2.17 -1.45 -1.60
N ALA A 172 3.18 -1.24 -0.75
CA ALA A 172 4.59 -1.29 -1.15
C ALA A 172 5.27 -2.64 -0.85
N HIS A 173 4.51 -3.62 -0.33
CA HIS A 173 4.96 -5.00 -0.11
C HIS A 173 6.28 -5.14 0.68
N ILE A 174 6.56 -4.17 1.55
CA ILE A 174 7.73 -4.15 2.44
C ILE A 174 7.80 -5.40 3.30
N ASP A 175 9.00 -5.95 3.47
CA ASP A 175 9.26 -7.08 4.35
C ASP A 175 9.22 -6.67 5.83
N ILE A 176 7.99 -6.47 6.32
CA ILE A 176 7.69 -5.98 7.66
C ILE A 176 8.26 -6.88 8.76
N PRO A 177 8.08 -8.21 8.72
CA PRO A 177 8.62 -9.05 9.78
C PRO A 177 10.16 -9.02 9.85
N SER A 178 10.87 -8.86 8.73
CA SER A 178 12.34 -8.77 8.70
C SER A 178 12.85 -7.53 9.42
N TYR A 179 12.42 -6.33 9.00
CA TYR A 179 12.94 -5.10 9.61
C TYR A 179 12.53 -4.96 11.09
N ILE A 180 11.38 -5.51 11.48
CA ILE A 180 10.98 -5.54 12.90
C ILE A 180 11.90 -6.50 13.69
N GLU A 181 12.27 -7.65 13.13
CA GLU A 181 13.23 -8.56 13.76
C GLU A 181 14.61 -7.90 13.90
N GLU A 182 15.02 -7.09 12.93
CA GLU A 182 16.27 -6.32 12.98
C GLU A 182 16.22 -5.22 14.03
N ILE A 183 15.11 -4.49 14.16
CA ILE A 183 14.90 -3.52 15.26
C ILE A 183 14.97 -4.20 16.63
N LYS A 184 14.33 -5.37 16.77
CA LYS A 184 14.41 -6.19 17.99
C LYS A 184 15.86 -6.55 18.33
N ASP A 185 16.65 -6.88 17.33
CA ASP A 185 18.08 -7.19 17.47
C ASP A 185 18.97 -5.92 17.53
N ARG A 186 18.39 -4.70 17.55
CA ARG A 186 19.05 -3.38 17.57
C ARG A 186 19.90 -3.08 16.33
N LYS A 187 19.55 -3.69 15.20
CA LYS A 187 20.18 -3.52 13.89
C LYS A 187 19.42 -2.51 13.04
N TYR A 188 19.42 -1.25 13.49
CA TYR A 188 18.60 -0.20 12.89
C TYR A 188 19.00 0.15 11.44
N SER A 189 20.29 0.06 11.10
CA SER A 189 20.78 0.32 9.75
C SER A 189 20.34 -0.78 8.77
N GLU A 190 20.38 -2.03 9.21
CA GLU A 190 19.90 -3.19 8.45
C GLU A 190 18.37 -3.11 8.28
N ALA A 191 17.64 -2.79 9.35
CA ALA A 191 16.19 -2.53 9.28
C ALA A 191 15.84 -1.46 8.24
N LEU A 192 16.59 -0.36 8.21
CA LEU A 192 16.39 0.69 7.21
C LEU A 192 16.73 0.24 5.79
N ALA A 193 17.77 -0.60 5.62
CA ALA A 193 18.11 -1.18 4.33
C ALA A 193 16.98 -2.07 3.80
N THR A 194 16.43 -2.96 4.64
CA THR A 194 15.28 -3.80 4.29
C THR A 194 14.04 -2.98 3.95
N ILE A 195 13.77 -1.88 4.65
CA ILE A 195 12.66 -0.98 4.28
C ILE A 195 12.89 -0.37 2.89
N ARG A 196 14.12 0.08 2.60
CA ARG A 196 14.48 0.72 1.32
C ARG A 196 14.49 -0.22 0.12
N GLU A 197 14.41 -1.54 0.31
CA GLU A 197 14.23 -2.50 -0.78
C GLU A 197 12.95 -2.23 -1.59
N SER A 198 11.88 -1.73 -0.94
CA SER A 198 10.63 -1.38 -1.63
C SER A 198 10.00 -0.03 -1.23
N MET A 199 10.62 0.71 -0.30
CA MET A 199 10.14 2.01 0.17
C MET A 199 11.29 3.01 0.40
N PRO A 200 11.60 3.89 -0.57
CA PRO A 200 12.71 4.84 -0.46
C PRO A 200 12.38 6.10 0.36
N LEU A 201 11.12 6.26 0.79
CA LEU A 201 10.64 7.35 1.65
C LEU A 201 10.23 6.83 3.05
N PRO A 202 11.13 6.17 3.79
CA PRO A 202 10.80 5.55 5.08
C PRO A 202 10.44 6.60 6.14
N ALA A 203 11.08 7.77 6.11
CA ALA A 203 10.83 8.85 7.07
C ALA A 203 9.42 9.41 6.93
N VAL A 204 8.94 9.53 5.69
CA VAL A 204 7.57 9.94 5.35
C VAL A 204 6.58 8.85 5.76
N CYS A 205 6.77 7.62 5.26
CA CYS A 205 5.83 6.52 5.51
C CYS A 205 5.86 5.97 6.95
N GLY A 206 6.79 6.45 7.79
CA GLY A 206 6.81 6.25 9.24
C GLY A 206 6.03 7.31 10.04
N ARG A 207 5.53 8.37 9.38
CA ARG A 207 4.80 9.48 10.00
C ARG A 207 3.36 9.60 9.52
N VAL A 208 3.16 9.51 8.20
CA VAL A 208 1.88 9.88 7.56
C VAL A 208 1.13 8.70 6.94
N CYS A 209 1.63 7.48 7.15
CA CYS A 209 1.01 6.30 6.56
C CYS A 209 -0.24 5.91 7.36
N PRO A 210 -1.38 5.62 6.72
CA PRO A 210 -2.57 5.11 7.41
C PRO A 210 -2.44 3.61 7.79
N HIS A 211 -1.19 3.10 7.81
CA HIS A 211 -0.79 1.78 8.27
C HIS A 211 -1.77 0.62 7.94
N PRO A 212 -2.12 0.39 6.66
CA PRO A 212 -3.02 -0.70 6.28
C PRO A 212 -2.49 -2.07 6.70
N CYS A 213 -1.16 -2.22 6.79
CA CYS A 213 -0.49 -3.40 7.32
C CYS A 213 -0.88 -3.74 8.78
N GLU A 214 -1.23 -2.76 9.61
CA GLU A 214 -1.66 -2.99 10.99
C GLU A 214 -3.09 -3.55 11.05
N SER A 215 -3.94 -3.21 10.09
CA SER A 215 -5.30 -3.76 9.99
C SER A 215 -5.31 -5.28 9.77
N ALA A 216 -4.29 -5.80 9.09
CA ALA A 216 -4.06 -7.22 8.78
C ALA A 216 -3.03 -7.88 9.72
N CYS A 217 -2.66 -7.24 10.84
CA CYS A 217 -1.69 -7.81 11.76
C CYS A 217 -2.30 -8.98 12.53
N ARG A 218 -1.76 -10.20 12.34
CA ARG A 218 -2.17 -11.43 13.07
C ARG A 218 -2.16 -11.28 14.60
N ARG A 219 -1.37 -10.35 15.16
CA ARG A 219 -1.34 -10.08 16.61
C ARG A 219 -2.69 -9.59 17.14
N LYS A 220 -3.52 -8.95 16.31
CA LYS A 220 -4.89 -8.52 16.66
C LYS A 220 -5.82 -9.68 17.04
N ASN A 221 -5.49 -10.92 16.65
CA ASN A 221 -6.25 -12.09 17.07
C ASN A 221 -5.95 -12.50 18.53
N VAL A 222 -4.99 -11.83 19.19
CA VAL A 222 -4.62 -12.03 20.61
C VAL A 222 -4.89 -10.77 21.41
N ASP A 223 -4.33 -9.63 20.97
CA ASP A 223 -4.50 -8.33 21.59
C ASP A 223 -4.65 -7.22 20.53
N ASP A 224 -3.61 -6.43 20.28
CA ASP A 224 -3.63 -5.28 19.36
C ASP A 224 -2.51 -5.40 18.32
N SER A 225 -2.57 -4.61 17.24
CA SER A 225 -1.54 -4.62 16.21
C SER A 225 -0.15 -4.30 16.80
N VAL A 226 0.88 -4.77 16.12
CA VAL A 226 2.22 -4.20 16.31
C VAL A 226 2.20 -2.78 15.73
N ASN A 227 2.86 -1.83 16.38
CA ASN A 227 2.99 -0.45 15.91
C ASN A 227 4.01 -0.34 14.76
N ILE A 228 3.65 -0.94 13.62
CA ILE A 228 4.49 -1.14 12.44
C ILE A 228 4.96 0.20 11.88
N MET A 229 4.07 1.20 11.81
CA MET A 229 4.44 2.53 11.30
C MET A 229 5.55 3.19 12.12
N VAL A 230 5.43 3.19 13.44
CA VAL A 230 6.39 3.87 14.32
C VAL A 230 7.71 3.11 14.42
N LEU A 231 7.69 1.77 14.31
CA LEU A 231 8.91 0.97 14.17
C LEU A 231 9.67 1.32 12.88
N LYS A 232 8.97 1.50 11.76
CA LYS A 232 9.59 1.98 10.50
C LYS A 232 10.22 3.36 10.67
N ARG A 233 9.50 4.29 11.33
CA ARG A 233 10.04 5.62 11.68
C ARG A 233 11.32 5.49 12.50
N THR A 234 11.35 4.59 13.48
CA THR A 234 12.52 4.39 14.36
C THR A 234 13.79 4.10 13.56
N ALA A 235 13.72 3.21 12.56
CA ALA A 235 14.87 2.89 11.72
C ALA A 235 15.36 4.11 10.91
N SER A 236 14.43 4.88 10.34
CA SER A 236 14.77 6.10 9.58
C SER A 236 15.31 7.23 10.45
N ASP A 237 14.66 7.48 11.60
CA ASP A 237 15.06 8.52 12.54
C ASP A 237 16.42 8.18 13.18
N TYR A 238 16.75 6.90 13.37
CA TYR A 238 18.06 6.47 13.85
C TYR A 238 19.19 6.91 12.92
N GLU A 239 19.06 6.70 11.60
CA GLU A 239 20.06 7.14 10.60
C GLU A 239 20.26 8.66 10.65
N TRP A 240 19.16 9.41 10.77
CA TRP A 240 19.19 10.87 10.86
C TRP A 240 19.84 11.38 12.15
N GLN A 241 19.38 10.91 13.30
CA GLN A 241 19.85 11.36 14.62
C GLN A 241 21.32 11.01 14.88
N HIS A 242 21.81 9.92 14.29
CA HIS A 242 23.21 9.51 14.39
C HIS A 242 24.09 10.02 13.25
N ALA A 243 23.54 10.88 12.36
CA ALA A 243 24.24 11.43 11.21
C ALA A 243 24.95 10.38 10.36
N LEU A 244 24.34 9.20 10.21
CA LEU A 244 24.88 8.13 9.40
C LEU A 244 24.78 8.51 7.92
N GLN A 245 25.81 8.12 7.16
CA GLN A 245 25.85 8.34 5.73
C GLN A 245 24.94 7.31 5.03
N PRO A 246 23.97 7.77 4.23
CA PRO A 246 23.10 6.90 3.44
C PRO A 246 23.96 6.00 2.52
N PRO A 247 23.81 4.65 2.56
CA PRO A 247 24.76 3.74 1.93
C PRO A 247 24.56 3.54 0.41
N MET A 248 23.67 4.31 -0.21
CA MET A 248 23.21 4.06 -1.59
C MET A 248 24.33 4.33 -2.58
N GLN A 249 24.67 3.31 -3.38
CA GLN A 249 25.67 3.40 -4.43
C GLN A 249 25.05 2.96 -5.75
N PRO A 250 24.81 3.88 -6.70
CA PRO A 250 24.35 3.55 -8.03
C PRO A 250 25.27 2.54 -8.75
N LYS A 251 24.66 1.65 -9.53
CA LYS A 251 25.37 0.83 -10.52
C LYS A 251 26.06 1.72 -11.56
N PRO A 252 27.02 1.19 -12.35
CA PRO A 252 27.66 1.95 -13.42
C PRO A 252 26.64 2.64 -14.33
N ARG A 253 26.92 3.89 -14.67
CA ARG A 253 26.03 4.73 -15.49
C ARG A 253 25.71 4.06 -16.83
N LYS A 254 24.43 4.03 -17.17
CA LYS A 254 23.88 3.55 -18.46
C LYS A 254 23.61 4.73 -19.40
N ASP A 255 23.41 4.42 -20.68
CA ASP A 255 23.25 5.44 -21.74
C ASP A 255 21.80 5.92 -21.94
N LYS A 256 20.81 5.11 -21.56
CA LYS A 256 19.39 5.45 -21.71
C LYS A 256 18.91 6.38 -20.61
N THR A 257 18.08 7.35 -20.95
CA THR A 257 17.67 8.47 -20.08
C THR A 257 16.18 8.49 -19.82
N ILE A 258 15.77 8.99 -18.64
CA ILE A 258 14.37 9.04 -18.22
C ILE A 258 13.98 10.46 -17.78
N ALA A 259 12.84 10.94 -18.27
CA ALA A 259 12.16 12.10 -17.71
C ALA A 259 11.04 11.67 -16.76
N VAL A 260 10.92 12.35 -15.63
CA VAL A 260 9.84 12.15 -14.65
C VAL A 260 9.10 13.47 -14.48
N VAL A 261 7.78 13.46 -14.66
CA VAL A 261 6.93 14.65 -14.49
C VAL A 261 6.37 14.65 -13.07
N GLY A 262 6.94 15.51 -12.22
CA GLY A 262 6.56 15.70 -10.81
C GLY A 262 7.54 15.08 -9.80
N ALA A 263 7.92 15.86 -8.79
CA ALA A 263 8.77 15.43 -7.67
C ALA A 263 7.95 14.95 -6.46
N GLY A 264 6.76 14.38 -6.69
CA GLY A 264 5.94 13.75 -5.66
C GLY A 264 6.46 12.37 -5.23
N PRO A 265 5.78 11.67 -4.30
CA PRO A 265 6.22 10.35 -3.85
C PRO A 265 6.43 9.33 -4.98
N ALA A 266 5.58 9.34 -6.00
CA ALA A 266 5.74 8.44 -7.15
C ALA A 266 6.99 8.79 -7.97
N GLY A 267 7.16 10.06 -8.35
CA GLY A 267 8.33 10.51 -9.11
C GLY A 267 9.66 10.29 -8.37
N LEU A 268 9.71 10.64 -7.08
CA LEU A 268 10.87 10.41 -6.23
C LEU A 268 11.19 8.92 -6.07
N THR A 269 10.18 8.07 -5.89
CA THR A 269 10.37 6.62 -5.75
C THR A 269 10.90 5.99 -7.03
N SER A 270 10.30 6.31 -8.18
CA SER A 270 10.79 5.77 -9.46
C SER A 270 12.20 6.28 -9.78
N ALA A 271 12.48 7.55 -9.53
CA ALA A 271 13.82 8.11 -9.72
C ALA A 271 14.86 7.44 -8.82
N TYR A 272 14.53 7.14 -7.56
CA TYR A 272 15.40 6.44 -6.64
C TYR A 272 15.86 5.08 -7.20
N TYR A 273 14.91 4.23 -7.60
CA TYR A 273 15.24 2.89 -8.07
C TYR A 273 15.91 2.89 -9.46
N LEU A 274 15.47 3.75 -10.38
CA LEU A 274 16.10 3.88 -11.69
C LEU A 274 17.54 4.42 -11.58
N ALA A 275 17.79 5.38 -10.67
CA ALA A 275 19.14 5.89 -10.42
C ALA A 275 20.04 4.83 -9.81
N LEU A 276 19.55 4.00 -8.87
CA LEU A 276 20.29 2.86 -8.33
C LEU A 276 20.72 1.87 -9.42
N GLU A 277 19.89 1.68 -10.45
CA GLU A 277 20.20 0.84 -11.61
C GLU A 277 21.16 1.50 -12.62
N GLY A 278 21.62 2.72 -12.35
CA GLY A 278 22.60 3.46 -13.14
C GLY A 278 22.00 4.34 -14.24
N TYR A 279 20.67 4.47 -14.30
CA TYR A 279 20.04 5.32 -15.32
C TYR A 279 20.10 6.80 -14.95
N PRO A 280 20.42 7.71 -15.90
CA PRO A 280 20.26 9.14 -15.71
C PRO A 280 18.78 9.52 -15.69
N VAL A 281 18.35 10.15 -14.60
CA VAL A 281 16.96 10.58 -14.40
C VAL A 281 16.90 12.09 -14.20
N THR A 282 15.98 12.75 -14.92
CA THR A 282 15.64 14.16 -14.73
C THR A 282 14.17 14.27 -14.32
N ILE A 283 13.91 14.82 -13.13
CA ILE A 283 12.58 15.16 -12.63
C ILE A 283 12.26 16.61 -13.02
N TYR A 284 11.09 16.85 -13.57
CA TYR A 284 10.53 18.17 -13.86
C TYR A 284 9.46 18.52 -12.83
N GLU A 285 9.69 19.56 -12.04
CA GLU A 285 8.85 19.97 -10.91
C GLU A 285 8.34 21.40 -11.12
N ALA A 286 7.02 21.59 -10.96
CA ALA A 286 6.36 22.87 -11.15
C ALA A 286 6.48 23.81 -9.94
N LEU A 287 6.74 23.26 -8.76
CA LEU A 287 6.97 24.01 -7.54
C LEU A 287 8.37 24.67 -7.53
N PRO A 288 8.56 25.74 -6.73
CA PRO A 288 9.84 26.43 -6.64
C PRO A 288 10.96 25.55 -6.07
N GLU A 289 12.20 25.97 -6.32
CA GLU A 289 13.37 25.32 -5.74
C GLU A 289 13.26 25.12 -4.22
N GLY A 290 13.56 23.90 -3.75
CA GLY A 290 13.43 23.50 -2.35
C GLY A 290 12.03 23.02 -1.92
N TYR A 291 11.06 22.96 -2.84
CA TYR A 291 9.70 22.49 -2.59
C TYR A 291 9.39 21.15 -3.28
N GLY A 292 10.37 20.25 -3.36
CA GLY A 292 10.16 18.88 -3.81
C GLY A 292 9.30 18.07 -2.81
N GLY A 293 8.76 16.95 -3.26
CA GLY A 293 7.89 16.06 -2.46
C GLY A 293 6.40 16.11 -2.83
N GLY A 294 6.00 16.99 -3.75
CA GLY A 294 4.62 17.12 -4.23
C GLY A 294 3.63 17.32 -3.07
N MET A 295 2.56 16.53 -3.02
CA MET A 295 1.54 16.60 -1.97
C MET A 295 2.07 16.31 -0.55
N ILE A 296 3.19 15.62 -0.39
CA ILE A 296 3.83 15.46 0.94
C ILE A 296 4.29 16.83 1.46
N ALA A 297 4.84 17.66 0.57
CA ALA A 297 5.38 18.96 0.92
C ALA A 297 4.26 19.99 1.09
N VAL A 298 3.35 20.09 0.11
CA VAL A 298 2.35 21.17 0.06
C VAL A 298 0.97 20.81 0.61
N GLY A 299 0.68 19.52 0.77
CA GLY A 299 -0.61 19.04 1.28
C GLY A 299 -0.54 18.66 2.76
N ILE A 300 0.46 17.87 3.16
CA ILE A 300 0.57 17.41 4.56
C ILE A 300 1.27 18.49 5.40
N PRO A 301 0.69 18.99 6.50
CA PRO A 301 1.30 20.02 7.33
C PRO A 301 2.62 19.62 8.00
N ALA A 302 3.45 20.62 8.31
CA ALA A 302 4.79 20.41 8.89
C ALA A 302 4.77 19.78 10.30
N TYR A 303 3.66 19.92 11.04
CA TYR A 303 3.49 19.30 12.36
C TYR A 303 3.30 17.77 12.28
N ARG A 304 2.94 17.23 11.10
CA ARG A 304 2.87 15.77 10.83
C ARG A 304 4.11 15.29 10.08
N MET A 305 4.56 16.09 9.11
CA MET A 305 5.72 15.79 8.28
C MET A 305 6.73 16.94 8.30
N PRO A 306 7.73 16.89 9.20
CA PRO A 306 8.76 17.92 9.30
C PRO A 306 9.51 18.10 7.98
N ARG A 307 9.65 19.35 7.56
CA ARG A 307 10.15 19.70 6.21
C ARG A 307 11.61 19.33 5.99
N HIS A 308 12.44 19.53 7.00
CA HIS A 308 13.86 19.14 6.95
C HIS A 308 14.06 17.62 6.83
N ILE A 309 13.11 16.81 7.32
CA ILE A 309 13.13 15.35 7.18
C ILE A 309 12.75 14.94 5.75
N LEU A 310 11.71 15.56 5.18
CA LEU A 310 11.37 15.36 3.77
C LEU A 310 12.53 15.75 2.85
N GLN A 311 13.13 16.92 3.10
CA GLN A 311 14.26 17.40 2.32
C GLN A 311 15.45 16.44 2.38
N ARG A 312 15.72 15.83 3.55
CA ARG A 312 16.76 14.79 3.68
C ARG A 312 16.52 13.61 2.74
N ASP A 313 15.29 13.09 2.66
CA ASP A 313 14.97 11.98 1.74
C ASP A 313 15.18 12.40 0.27
N ILE A 314 14.83 13.64 -0.09
CA ILE A 314 15.06 14.19 -1.44
C ILE A 314 16.56 14.35 -1.72
N ASP A 315 17.34 14.86 -0.75
CA ASP A 315 18.79 15.04 -0.88
C ASP A 315 19.50 13.69 -1.09
N ILE A 316 19.04 12.62 -0.42
CA ILE A 316 19.52 11.25 -0.65
C ILE A 316 19.31 10.84 -2.11
N ILE A 317 18.12 11.09 -2.65
CA ILE A 317 17.80 10.78 -4.05
C ILE A 317 18.67 11.58 -5.01
N SER A 318 18.79 12.90 -4.79
CA SER A 318 19.64 13.77 -5.62
C SER A 318 21.12 13.40 -5.55
N SER A 319 21.60 12.92 -4.39
CA SER A 319 23.00 12.49 -4.21
C SER A 319 23.40 11.32 -5.12
N MET A 320 22.43 10.55 -5.62
CA MET A 320 22.64 9.46 -6.57
C MET A 320 22.77 9.94 -8.02
N GLY A 321 22.70 11.26 -8.27
CA GLY A 321 22.81 11.87 -9.60
C GLY A 321 21.47 12.12 -10.28
N VAL A 322 20.35 12.04 -9.55
CA VAL A 322 19.04 12.48 -10.03
C VAL A 322 19.00 14.00 -10.11
N GLU A 323 18.70 14.54 -11.28
CA GLU A 323 18.53 15.98 -11.50
C GLU A 323 17.07 16.37 -11.24
N ILE A 324 16.83 17.41 -10.44
CA ILE A 324 15.47 17.97 -10.25
C ILE A 324 15.46 19.39 -10.81
N LYS A 325 14.64 19.59 -11.85
CA LYS A 325 14.40 20.90 -12.48
C LYS A 325 13.12 21.49 -11.90
N TYR A 326 13.31 22.34 -10.89
CA TYR A 326 12.25 23.13 -10.29
C TYR A 326 11.76 24.24 -11.21
N ASP A 327 10.66 24.90 -10.82
CA ASP A 327 10.06 26.01 -11.56
C ASP A 327 9.77 25.66 -13.04
N THR A 328 9.53 24.39 -13.33
CA THR A 328 9.33 23.87 -14.68
C THR A 328 8.02 23.10 -14.78
N ARG A 329 6.98 23.77 -15.26
CA ARG A 329 5.66 23.18 -15.47
C ARG A 329 5.56 22.54 -16.85
N VAL A 330 5.44 21.20 -16.87
CA VAL A 330 5.16 20.46 -18.10
C VAL A 330 3.80 20.87 -18.66
N GLY A 331 3.73 21.14 -19.96
CA GLY A 331 2.58 21.74 -20.66
C GLY A 331 2.65 23.26 -20.82
N VAL A 332 3.55 23.94 -20.10
CA VAL A 332 3.77 25.39 -20.20
C VAL A 332 5.21 25.71 -20.59
N ASP A 333 6.18 25.26 -19.78
CA ASP A 333 7.60 25.57 -19.97
C ASP A 333 8.31 24.54 -20.86
N ILE A 334 7.82 23.29 -20.85
CA ILE A 334 8.23 22.21 -21.73
C ILE A 334 7.04 21.30 -22.01
N THR A 335 6.87 20.83 -23.24
CA THR A 335 5.71 20.01 -23.62
C THR A 335 6.01 18.51 -23.47
N LEU A 336 4.95 17.70 -23.28
CA LEU A 336 5.10 16.24 -23.24
C LEU A 336 5.69 15.64 -24.54
N PRO A 337 5.32 16.09 -25.76
CA PRO A 337 6.00 15.67 -26.99
C PRO A 337 7.51 15.93 -26.99
N GLU A 338 7.95 17.10 -26.50
CA GLU A 338 9.38 17.40 -26.40
C GLU A 338 10.10 16.49 -25.41
N LEU A 339 9.46 16.14 -24.29
CA LEU A 339 10.04 15.17 -23.35
C LEU A 339 10.17 13.80 -24.01
N LYS A 340 9.16 13.35 -24.75
CA LYS A 340 9.19 12.08 -25.46
C LYS A 340 10.28 12.02 -26.54
N GLU A 341 10.58 13.14 -27.20
CA GLU A 341 11.66 13.22 -28.19
C GLU A 341 13.06 13.22 -27.53
N LYS A 342 13.18 13.81 -26.33
CA LYS A 342 14.46 14.00 -25.63
C LYS A 342 14.92 12.81 -24.78
N PHE A 343 14.00 11.95 -24.35
CA PHE A 343 14.27 10.88 -23.39
C PHE A 343 13.80 9.52 -23.92
N ASP A 344 14.45 8.44 -23.48
CA ASP A 344 14.10 7.06 -23.88
C ASP A 344 12.82 6.55 -23.20
N ALA A 345 12.48 7.13 -22.04
CA ALA A 345 11.21 6.91 -21.35
C ALA A 345 10.74 8.16 -20.60
N VAL A 346 9.43 8.31 -20.47
CA VAL A 346 8.79 9.39 -19.70
C VAL A 346 7.82 8.79 -18.69
N LEU A 347 7.94 9.16 -17.42
CA LEU A 347 6.98 8.81 -16.36
C LEU A 347 6.11 10.02 -15.99
N LEU A 348 4.80 9.87 -16.10
CA LEU A 348 3.81 10.85 -15.67
C LEU A 348 3.45 10.61 -14.20
N ALA A 349 3.87 11.51 -13.32
CA ALA A 349 3.57 11.47 -11.89
C ALA A 349 3.17 12.86 -11.31
N PRO A 350 2.28 13.65 -11.97
CA PRO A 350 1.96 15.02 -11.58
C PRO A 350 1.18 15.15 -10.26
N GLY A 351 0.68 14.04 -9.70
CA GLY A 351 -0.17 14.06 -8.50
C GLY A 351 -1.56 14.64 -8.75
N ALA A 352 -2.35 14.77 -7.67
CA ALA A 352 -3.71 15.32 -7.69
C ALA A 352 -3.76 16.70 -7.01
N HIS A 353 -3.33 17.74 -7.73
CA HIS A 353 -3.14 19.08 -7.18
C HIS A 353 -4.34 20.03 -7.35
N LYS A 354 -5.42 19.59 -8.01
CA LYS A 354 -6.59 20.42 -8.32
C LYS A 354 -7.75 20.10 -7.38
N SER A 355 -8.25 21.09 -6.66
CA SER A 355 -9.41 20.94 -5.77
C SER A 355 -10.73 20.77 -6.54
N LYS A 356 -11.65 19.97 -5.98
CA LYS A 356 -13.01 19.79 -6.52
C LYS A 356 -13.96 20.92 -6.09
N PRO A 357 -14.79 21.45 -6.99
CA PRO A 357 -15.81 22.44 -6.64
C PRO A 357 -16.94 21.79 -5.84
N MET A 358 -17.53 22.54 -4.90
CA MET A 358 -18.64 22.11 -4.05
C MET A 358 -19.96 22.02 -4.83
N GLY A 359 -20.14 22.86 -5.85
CA GLY A 359 -21.36 22.97 -6.63
C GLY A 359 -22.51 23.68 -5.90
N VAL A 360 -22.20 24.62 -5.01
CA VAL A 360 -23.21 25.36 -4.22
C VAL A 360 -23.56 26.71 -4.85
N GLU A 361 -24.72 27.26 -4.49
CA GLU A 361 -25.11 28.59 -4.96
C GLU A 361 -24.12 29.65 -4.44
N GLY A 362 -23.69 30.55 -5.32
CA GLY A 362 -22.75 31.61 -4.96
C GLY A 362 -21.28 31.17 -4.95
N GLU A 363 -20.93 29.92 -5.26
CA GLU A 363 -19.54 29.47 -5.29
C GLU A 363 -18.65 30.25 -6.29
N ASP A 364 -17.44 30.61 -5.86
CA ASP A 364 -16.34 31.15 -6.70
C ASP A 364 -16.72 32.35 -7.61
N GLN A 365 -17.45 33.33 -7.09
CA GLN A 365 -17.85 34.53 -7.86
C GLN A 365 -16.87 35.71 -7.74
N GLY A 366 -15.64 35.47 -7.24
CA GLY A 366 -14.58 36.48 -7.15
C GLY A 366 -14.70 37.47 -5.99
N TYR A 367 -15.49 37.15 -4.96
CA TYR A 367 -15.58 37.91 -3.71
C TYR A 367 -14.50 37.48 -2.68
N THR A 368 -14.29 38.28 -1.65
CA THR A 368 -13.26 38.04 -0.62
C THR A 368 -13.76 37.04 0.42
N GLY A 369 -12.89 36.11 0.85
CA GLY A 369 -13.19 35.10 1.86
C GLY A 369 -13.53 33.71 1.29
N PHE A 370 -13.73 33.56 -0.01
CA PHE A 370 -13.78 32.22 -0.62
C PHE A 370 -12.39 31.81 -1.12
N LEU A 371 -11.88 30.67 -0.66
CA LEU A 371 -10.62 30.11 -1.16
C LEU A 371 -10.92 29.01 -2.18
N ALA A 372 -10.09 28.93 -3.23
CA ALA A 372 -10.27 27.99 -4.34
C ALA A 372 -10.29 26.51 -3.90
N GLY A 373 -9.64 26.19 -2.78
CA GLY A 373 -9.66 24.86 -2.20
C GLY A 373 -8.66 24.67 -1.07
N GLY A 374 -8.82 23.55 -0.37
CA GLY A 374 -7.97 23.18 0.76
C GLY A 374 -6.53 22.94 0.38
N ILE A 375 -6.26 22.39 -0.80
CA ILE A 375 -4.88 22.14 -1.26
C ILE A 375 -4.15 23.44 -1.56
N GLU A 376 -4.83 24.39 -2.18
CA GLU A 376 -4.30 25.72 -2.45
C GLU A 376 -4.03 26.46 -1.13
N PHE A 377 -4.97 26.41 -0.17
CA PHE A 377 -4.79 26.99 1.15
C PHE A 377 -3.56 26.42 1.88
N LEU A 378 -3.45 25.09 1.97
CA LEU A 378 -2.34 24.40 2.63
C LEU A 378 -1.00 24.70 1.93
N ARG A 379 -1.01 24.78 0.60
CA ARG A 379 0.16 25.16 -0.20
C ARG A 379 0.63 26.57 0.10
N GLU A 380 -0.26 27.56 0.10
CA GLU A 380 0.12 28.95 0.40
C GLU A 380 0.64 29.09 1.84
N ALA A 381 -0.01 28.43 2.81
CA ALA A 381 0.45 28.39 4.20
C ALA A 381 1.87 27.80 4.30
N TYR A 382 2.13 26.70 3.61
CA TYR A 382 3.46 26.09 3.60
C TYR A 382 4.52 26.99 2.95
N LEU A 383 4.18 27.66 1.86
CA LEU A 383 5.08 28.58 1.15
C LEU A 383 5.30 29.89 1.93
N GLY A 384 4.68 30.06 3.10
CA GLY A 384 4.75 31.26 3.91
C GLY A 384 4.10 32.48 3.23
N ARG A 385 3.21 32.23 2.27
CA ARG A 385 2.50 33.28 1.54
C ARG A 385 1.17 33.61 2.25
N PRO A 386 0.62 34.82 2.06
CA PRO A 386 -0.67 35.15 2.63
C PRO A 386 -1.76 34.18 2.14
N THR A 387 -2.40 33.47 3.07
CA THR A 387 -3.45 32.49 2.77
C THR A 387 -4.78 33.12 2.34
N GLY A 388 -4.97 34.41 2.63
CA GLY A 388 -6.21 35.12 2.34
C GLY A 388 -7.36 34.83 3.31
N MET A 389 -7.14 34.03 4.36
CA MET A 389 -8.17 33.71 5.35
C MET A 389 -8.41 34.85 6.35
N GLY A 390 -9.63 34.90 6.90
CA GLY A 390 -10.04 35.76 7.99
C GLY A 390 -9.86 35.12 9.37
N LYS A 391 -10.77 35.42 10.30
CA LYS A 391 -10.74 34.97 11.70
C LYS A 391 -11.68 33.81 11.99
N LYS A 392 -12.78 33.68 11.24
CA LYS A 392 -13.78 32.64 11.39
C LYS A 392 -13.81 31.78 10.14
N VAL A 393 -13.07 30.68 10.18
CA VAL A 393 -12.84 29.82 9.02
C VAL A 393 -13.77 28.62 9.06
N VAL A 394 -14.51 28.42 7.98
CA VAL A 394 -15.29 27.21 7.71
C VAL A 394 -14.57 26.37 6.66
N VAL A 395 -14.37 25.09 6.96
CA VAL A 395 -13.83 24.10 6.03
C VAL A 395 -14.92 23.06 5.74
N VAL A 396 -15.14 22.77 4.47
CA VAL A 396 -16.18 21.81 4.04
C VAL A 396 -15.52 20.52 3.59
N GLY A 397 -15.72 19.42 4.32
CA GLY A 397 -15.11 18.13 4.00
C GLY A 397 -15.04 17.20 5.20
N GLY A 398 -14.42 16.02 5.01
CA GLY A 398 -14.24 15.05 6.10
C GLY A 398 -13.04 14.13 5.97
N GLY A 399 -12.20 14.31 4.94
CA GLY A 399 -10.95 13.58 4.79
C GLY A 399 -9.78 14.30 5.46
N ASN A 400 -8.59 13.69 5.39
CA ASN A 400 -7.37 14.24 5.99
C ASN A 400 -7.09 15.67 5.53
N THR A 401 -7.31 16.02 4.27
CA THR A 401 -7.19 17.40 3.77
C THR A 401 -8.05 18.39 4.57
N ALA A 402 -9.30 18.02 4.89
CA ALA A 402 -10.20 18.89 5.65
C ALA A 402 -9.71 19.07 7.08
N ILE A 403 -9.22 18.00 7.71
CA ILE A 403 -8.63 18.02 9.05
C ILE A 403 -7.35 18.86 9.09
N ASP A 404 -6.47 18.69 8.10
CA ASP A 404 -5.27 19.50 7.97
C ASP A 404 -5.63 20.99 7.77
N CYS A 405 -6.63 21.30 6.94
CA CYS A 405 -7.07 22.69 6.73
C CYS A 405 -7.56 23.36 8.03
N VAL A 406 -8.40 22.70 8.82
CA VAL A 406 -8.91 23.29 10.07
C VAL A 406 -7.80 23.48 11.11
N ARG A 407 -6.90 22.50 11.22
CA ARG A 407 -5.77 22.58 12.15
C ARG A 407 -4.72 23.62 11.73
N VAL A 408 -4.50 23.77 10.42
CA VAL A 408 -3.63 24.82 9.87
C VAL A 408 -4.28 26.20 10.02
N ALA A 409 -5.59 26.35 9.83
CA ALA A 409 -6.28 27.62 10.06
C ALA A 409 -6.05 28.16 11.48
N LEU A 410 -6.09 27.31 12.50
CA LEU A 410 -5.75 27.72 13.87
C LEU A 410 -4.29 28.23 13.98
N ARG A 411 -3.35 27.51 13.36
CA ARG A 411 -1.91 27.88 13.32
C ARG A 411 -1.63 29.13 12.49
N GLU A 412 -2.47 29.44 11.52
CA GLU A 412 -2.39 30.70 10.76
C GLU A 412 -3.11 31.86 11.50
N GLY A 413 -3.75 31.57 12.64
CA GLY A 413 -4.29 32.57 13.57
C GLY A 413 -5.79 32.85 13.42
N ALA A 414 -6.56 31.86 12.96
CA ALA A 414 -8.02 31.86 13.09
C ALA A 414 -8.43 31.83 14.57
N GLU A 415 -9.49 32.55 14.91
CA GLU A 415 -10.11 32.54 16.24
C GLU A 415 -11.13 31.40 16.35
N GLU A 416 -11.81 31.08 15.25
CA GLU A 416 -12.69 29.93 15.13
C GLU A 416 -12.36 29.15 13.86
N SER A 417 -12.22 27.83 13.99
CA SER A 417 -12.10 26.92 12.85
C SER A 417 -13.18 25.83 12.96
N ILE A 418 -14.05 25.78 11.94
CA ILE A 418 -15.26 24.97 11.93
C ILE A 418 -15.19 23.98 10.76
N LEU A 419 -15.34 22.69 11.04
CA LEU A 419 -15.46 21.65 10.03
C LEU A 419 -16.94 21.32 9.78
N LEU A 420 -17.41 21.50 8.55
CA LEU A 420 -18.74 21.08 8.12
C LEU A 420 -18.64 19.74 7.40
N TYR A 421 -19.35 18.73 7.90
CA TYR A 421 -19.37 17.40 7.30
C TYR A 421 -20.78 16.85 7.15
N ARG A 422 -21.08 16.39 5.94
CA ARG A 422 -22.42 15.89 5.56
C ARG A 422 -22.81 14.56 6.20
N ARG A 423 -21.91 13.84 6.87
CA ARG A 423 -22.17 12.58 7.59
C ARG A 423 -21.77 12.72 9.06
N THR A 424 -21.75 11.60 9.79
CA THR A 424 -21.30 11.60 11.19
C THR A 424 -19.81 11.34 11.30
N ARG A 425 -19.25 11.54 12.51
CA ARG A 425 -17.85 11.22 12.82
C ARG A 425 -17.45 9.81 12.38
N LYS A 426 -18.34 8.81 12.52
CA LYS A 426 -18.07 7.41 12.19
C LYS A 426 -17.82 7.17 10.70
N GLU A 427 -18.39 7.98 9.82
CA GLU A 427 -18.20 7.85 8.37
C GLU A 427 -17.07 8.72 7.81
N MET A 428 -16.38 9.48 8.67
CA MET A 428 -15.26 10.32 8.25
C MET A 428 -14.14 9.45 7.68
N PRO A 429 -13.64 9.78 6.47
CA PRO A 429 -12.50 9.08 5.89
C PRO A 429 -11.14 9.55 6.44
N ALA A 430 -11.08 10.61 7.26
CA ALA A 430 -9.86 11.01 7.93
C ALA A 430 -9.44 9.99 9.00
N ASP A 431 -8.14 9.95 9.29
CA ASP A 431 -7.59 9.07 10.31
C ASP A 431 -8.11 9.46 11.71
N GLU A 432 -8.54 8.48 12.51
CA GLU A 432 -9.23 8.73 13.79
C GLU A 432 -8.39 9.57 14.76
N TRP A 433 -7.09 9.30 14.86
CA TRP A 433 -6.17 10.06 15.72
C TRP A 433 -5.98 11.51 15.26
N GLU A 434 -6.11 11.80 13.96
CA GLU A 434 -6.04 13.18 13.45
C GLU A 434 -7.33 13.95 13.77
N ILE A 435 -8.48 13.26 13.78
CA ILE A 435 -9.77 13.84 14.20
C ILE A 435 -9.74 14.15 15.69
N ASP A 436 -9.25 13.21 16.51
CA ASP A 436 -9.04 13.42 17.94
C ASP A 436 -8.07 14.58 18.20
N GLY A 437 -7.00 14.65 17.40
CA GLY A 437 -6.02 15.71 17.47
C GLY A 437 -6.60 17.10 17.15
N ALA A 438 -7.49 17.20 16.15
CA ALA A 438 -8.20 18.43 15.83
C ALA A 438 -9.18 18.86 16.94
N ASP A 439 -9.88 17.91 17.55
CA ASP A 439 -10.80 18.15 18.67
C ASP A 439 -10.05 18.71 19.89
N GLU A 440 -8.90 18.10 20.23
CA GLU A 440 -8.02 18.58 21.29
C GLU A 440 -7.48 20.00 21.03
N GLU A 441 -7.20 20.33 19.77
CA GLU A 441 -6.75 21.67 19.33
C GLU A 441 -7.86 22.72 19.39
N GLY A 442 -9.13 22.32 19.54
CA GLY A 442 -10.27 23.21 19.66
C GLY A 442 -11.03 23.47 18.36
N VAL A 443 -10.85 22.61 17.34
CA VAL A 443 -11.68 22.65 16.13
C VAL A 443 -13.13 22.34 16.48
N ARG A 444 -14.07 23.13 15.94
CA ARG A 444 -15.50 22.85 16.08
C ARG A 444 -15.98 21.96 14.95
N PHE A 445 -16.63 20.85 15.29
CA PHE A 445 -17.21 19.94 14.32
C PHE A 445 -18.72 20.14 14.21
N GLU A 446 -19.22 20.32 12.99
CA GLU A 446 -20.64 20.32 12.66
C GLU A 446 -20.94 19.15 11.71
N PHE A 447 -21.39 18.05 12.30
CA PHE A 447 -21.79 16.84 11.59
C PHE A 447 -23.22 16.92 11.07
N LEU A 448 -23.51 16.11 10.05
CA LEU A 448 -24.81 16.09 9.39
C LEU A 448 -25.21 17.48 8.87
N VAL A 449 -24.26 18.17 8.27
CA VAL A 449 -24.44 19.51 7.69
C VAL A 449 -23.93 19.52 6.26
N LEU A 450 -24.76 20.05 5.35
CA LEU A 450 -24.38 20.26 3.96
C LEU A 450 -24.57 21.74 3.58
N PRO A 451 -23.53 22.43 3.11
CA PRO A 451 -23.65 23.77 2.54
C PRO A 451 -24.56 23.80 1.31
N THR A 452 -25.41 24.82 1.21
CA THR A 452 -26.33 25.05 0.08
C THR A 452 -25.99 26.34 -0.66
N LYS A 453 -25.56 27.37 0.06
CA LYS A 453 -25.29 28.70 -0.49
C LYS A 453 -24.24 29.48 0.30
N ILE A 454 -23.38 30.22 -0.39
CA ILE A 454 -22.44 31.16 0.25
C ILE A 454 -23.09 32.54 0.36
N LEU A 455 -22.98 33.16 1.53
CA LEU A 455 -23.55 34.47 1.84
C LEU A 455 -22.46 35.54 1.85
N VAL A 456 -22.72 36.63 1.14
CA VAL A 456 -21.80 37.77 1.00
C VAL A 456 -22.51 39.08 1.36
N ASP A 457 -21.75 40.05 1.86
CA ASP A 457 -22.24 41.40 2.13
C ASP A 457 -22.17 42.32 0.89
N ASP A 458 -22.60 43.57 1.07
CA ASP A 458 -22.58 44.61 0.03
C ASP A 458 -21.16 44.98 -0.44
N ASN A 459 -20.11 44.59 0.29
CA ASN A 459 -18.71 44.83 -0.06
C ASN A 459 -18.06 43.64 -0.77
N ASN A 460 -18.83 42.60 -1.13
CA ASN A 460 -18.32 41.33 -1.65
C ASN A 460 -17.35 40.65 -0.66
N GLN A 461 -17.73 40.57 0.61
CA GLN A 461 -17.04 39.78 1.64
C GLN A 461 -17.95 38.66 2.13
N VAL A 462 -17.42 37.44 2.26
CA VAL A 462 -18.11 36.32 2.89
C VAL A 462 -18.50 36.68 4.32
N THR A 463 -19.77 36.43 4.68
CA THR A 463 -20.33 36.61 6.03
C THR A 463 -20.88 35.33 6.63
N GLY A 464 -21.09 34.30 5.81
CA GLY A 464 -21.55 33.01 6.29
C GLY A 464 -21.79 32.01 5.16
N VAL A 465 -22.17 30.81 5.56
CA VAL A 465 -22.62 29.76 4.66
C VAL A 465 -23.98 29.25 5.13
N GLU A 466 -24.96 29.29 4.24
CA GLU A 466 -26.25 28.64 4.45
C GLU A 466 -26.05 27.13 4.29
N CYS A 467 -26.62 26.39 5.24
CA CYS A 467 -26.52 24.95 5.32
C CYS A 467 -27.87 24.32 5.61
N VAL A 468 -28.02 23.05 5.24
CA VAL A 468 -29.15 22.20 5.60
C VAL A 468 -28.68 21.07 6.53
N ARG A 469 -29.54 20.62 7.45
CA ARG A 469 -29.27 19.42 8.25
C ARG A 469 -29.47 18.17 7.40
N MET A 470 -28.67 17.16 7.67
CA MET A 470 -28.72 15.87 7.00
C MET A 470 -29.21 14.79 7.97
N GLU A 471 -29.82 13.74 7.43
CA GLU A 471 -30.03 12.47 8.12
C GLU A 471 -29.35 11.33 7.34
N LEU A 472 -29.00 10.26 8.03
CA LEU A 472 -28.39 9.10 7.39
C LEU A 472 -29.48 8.17 6.85
N GLY A 473 -29.47 7.92 5.56
CA GLY A 473 -30.27 6.88 4.89
C GLY A 473 -29.54 5.54 4.83
N GLU A 474 -29.82 4.77 3.78
CA GLU A 474 -29.19 3.48 3.51
C GLU A 474 -27.70 3.61 3.11
N PRO A 475 -26.86 2.59 3.35
CA PRO A 475 -25.49 2.52 2.85
C PRO A 475 -25.38 2.77 1.33
N ASP A 476 -24.36 3.52 0.92
CA ASP A 476 -23.93 3.67 -0.47
C ASP A 476 -22.99 2.53 -0.90
N ASP A 477 -22.53 2.61 -2.14
CA ASP A 477 -21.65 1.63 -2.78
C ASP A 477 -20.28 1.53 -2.09
N SER A 478 -19.90 2.55 -1.30
CA SER A 478 -18.71 2.52 -0.43
C SER A 478 -18.99 1.95 0.97
N GLY A 479 -20.20 1.44 1.20
CA GLY A 479 -20.68 0.91 2.50
C GLY A 479 -21.06 1.99 3.52
N ARG A 480 -20.97 3.28 3.17
CA ARG A 480 -21.24 4.40 4.09
C ARG A 480 -22.66 4.91 3.91
N ARG A 481 -23.36 5.22 5.00
CA ARG A 481 -24.76 5.69 4.92
C ARG A 481 -24.89 6.98 4.10
N ARG A 482 -25.82 7.00 3.14
CA ARG A 482 -26.09 8.14 2.27
C ARG A 482 -26.70 9.28 3.08
N PRO A 483 -26.15 10.50 3.03
CA PRO A 483 -26.76 11.63 3.69
C PRO A 483 -27.95 12.13 2.86
N GLN A 484 -29.09 12.40 3.50
CA GLN A 484 -30.30 12.94 2.89
C GLN A 484 -30.65 14.27 3.55
N PRO A 485 -30.98 15.33 2.79
CA PRO A 485 -31.30 16.63 3.36
C PRO A 485 -32.65 16.57 4.10
N VAL A 486 -32.71 17.20 5.27
CA VAL A 486 -33.94 17.38 6.05
C VAL A 486 -34.59 18.70 5.61
N GLU A 487 -35.75 18.63 4.95
CA GLU A 487 -36.45 19.83 4.48
C GLU A 487 -36.82 20.78 5.64
N GLY A 488 -36.66 22.10 5.43
CA GLY A 488 -37.03 23.11 6.43
C GLY A 488 -36.03 23.24 7.60
N SER A 489 -34.85 22.63 7.48
CA SER A 489 -33.78 22.65 8.49
C SER A 489 -32.65 23.63 8.18
N GLU A 490 -32.88 24.57 7.26
CA GLU A 490 -31.89 25.53 6.80
C GLU A 490 -31.46 26.47 7.93
N PHE A 491 -30.15 26.72 8.02
CA PHE A 491 -29.56 27.62 9.00
C PHE A 491 -28.25 28.20 8.46
N VAL A 492 -27.75 29.26 9.09
CA VAL A 492 -26.52 29.93 8.68
C VAL A 492 -25.41 29.64 9.68
N VAL A 493 -24.23 29.27 9.16
CA VAL A 493 -22.98 29.25 9.92
C VAL A 493 -22.20 30.52 9.58
N GLU A 494 -22.10 31.43 10.55
CA GLU A 494 -21.35 32.68 10.40
C GLU A 494 -19.85 32.39 10.22
N CYS A 495 -19.26 32.97 9.18
CA CYS A 495 -17.83 32.86 8.88
C CYS A 495 -17.38 34.00 7.98
N ASP A 496 -16.09 34.30 7.98
CA ASP A 496 -15.48 35.25 7.04
C ASP A 496 -14.63 34.53 6.00
N THR A 497 -14.42 33.22 6.13
CA THR A 497 -13.72 32.40 5.15
C THR A 497 -14.35 31.03 4.97
N VAL A 498 -14.47 30.59 3.72
CA VAL A 498 -14.93 29.24 3.33
C VAL A 498 -13.86 28.54 2.50
N ILE A 499 -13.51 27.32 2.88
CA ILE A 499 -12.48 26.49 2.23
C ILE A 499 -13.09 25.13 1.82
N PRO A 500 -13.25 24.86 0.51
CA PRO A 500 -13.64 23.55 0.01
C PRO A 500 -12.53 22.51 0.18
N ALA A 501 -12.80 21.40 0.86
CA ALA A 501 -11.86 20.28 1.07
C ALA A 501 -12.56 18.93 0.82
N ILE A 502 -13.27 18.83 -0.30
CA ILE A 502 -14.15 17.70 -0.65
C ILE A 502 -13.54 16.69 -1.64
N GLY A 503 -12.25 16.84 -1.96
CA GLY A 503 -11.52 15.95 -2.85
C GLY A 503 -10.67 16.72 -3.86
N GLN A 504 -9.86 15.97 -4.59
CA GLN A 504 -8.89 16.50 -5.54
C GLN A 504 -8.85 15.63 -6.81
N ASP A 505 -8.41 16.22 -7.92
CA ASP A 505 -8.19 15.54 -9.20
C ASP A 505 -6.77 15.84 -9.72
N PRO A 506 -6.19 14.94 -10.53
CA PRO A 506 -5.03 15.26 -11.35
C PRO A 506 -5.33 16.36 -12.38
N ASP A 507 -4.36 17.24 -12.61
CA ASP A 507 -4.37 18.15 -13.75
C ASP A 507 -3.57 17.54 -14.90
N LEU A 508 -4.29 16.93 -15.84
CA LEU A 508 -3.74 16.24 -17.00
C LEU A 508 -3.87 17.06 -18.30
N SER A 509 -4.15 18.37 -18.19
CA SER A 509 -4.33 19.24 -19.36
C SER A 509 -3.08 19.39 -20.24
N PHE A 510 -1.90 19.01 -19.73
CA PHE A 510 -0.64 19.01 -20.46
C PHE A 510 -0.49 17.83 -21.43
N ILE A 511 -1.39 16.84 -21.40
CA ILE A 511 -1.39 15.66 -22.28
C ILE A 511 -2.17 16.01 -23.56
N PRO A 512 -1.49 16.09 -24.73
CA PRO A 512 -2.18 16.35 -26.00
C PRO A 512 -3.07 15.18 -26.42
N GLU A 513 -4.25 15.47 -26.97
CA GLU A 513 -5.21 14.45 -27.41
C GLU A 513 -4.65 13.54 -28.53
N ASP A 514 -3.75 14.05 -29.36
CA ASP A 514 -3.14 13.34 -30.50
C ASP A 514 -2.00 12.39 -30.09
N MET A 515 -1.58 12.38 -28.81
CA MET A 515 -0.61 11.41 -28.31
C MET A 515 -1.21 10.03 -28.03
N GLY A 516 -2.54 9.89 -28.09
CA GLY A 516 -3.24 8.61 -27.87
C GLY A 516 -3.23 8.12 -26.43
N ILE A 517 -2.96 8.99 -25.45
CA ILE A 517 -3.00 8.66 -24.03
C ILE A 517 -4.43 8.86 -23.53
N GLU A 518 -5.10 7.77 -23.19
CA GLU A 518 -6.48 7.82 -22.69
C GLU A 518 -6.55 8.32 -21.24
N ILE A 519 -7.65 9.02 -20.92
CA ILE A 519 -7.95 9.54 -19.58
C ILE A 519 -9.31 9.00 -19.14
N THR A 520 -9.37 8.44 -17.93
CA THR A 520 -10.60 7.89 -17.38
C THR A 520 -11.63 8.98 -17.06
N ARG A 521 -12.89 8.58 -16.81
CA ARG A 521 -13.93 9.48 -16.28
C ARG A 521 -13.56 10.12 -14.93
N TRP A 522 -12.62 9.52 -14.20
CA TRP A 522 -12.13 9.97 -12.90
C TRP A 522 -10.90 10.87 -13.01
N LYS A 523 -10.55 11.33 -14.22
CA LYS A 523 -9.41 12.22 -14.50
C LYS A 523 -8.05 11.60 -14.13
N THR A 524 -7.94 10.28 -14.27
CA THR A 524 -6.67 9.54 -14.16
C THR A 524 -6.20 9.04 -15.53
N VAL A 525 -4.90 8.84 -15.70
CA VAL A 525 -4.29 8.27 -16.90
C VAL A 525 -4.59 6.78 -16.99
N VAL A 526 -5.02 6.32 -18.16
CA VAL A 526 -5.19 4.89 -18.44
C VAL A 526 -3.84 4.26 -18.72
N THR A 527 -3.56 3.12 -18.07
CA THR A 527 -2.38 2.29 -18.33
C THR A 527 -2.79 0.88 -18.70
N LYS A 528 -1.90 0.18 -19.39
CA LYS A 528 -2.10 -1.22 -19.80
C LYS A 528 -2.08 -2.13 -18.58
N THR A 529 -2.88 -3.19 -18.68
CA THR A 529 -3.04 -4.20 -17.64
C THR A 529 -2.93 -5.58 -18.27
N LEU A 530 -2.53 -6.57 -17.47
CA LEU A 530 -2.60 -7.98 -17.84
C LEU A 530 -3.87 -8.57 -17.21
N PRO A 531 -4.99 -8.70 -17.93
CA PRO A 531 -6.25 -9.11 -17.32
C PRO A 531 -6.13 -10.56 -16.80
N LEU A 532 -6.14 -10.70 -15.48
CA LEU A 532 -6.30 -12.00 -14.82
C LEU A 532 -7.75 -12.14 -14.35
N GLN A 533 -8.35 -13.28 -14.66
CA GLN A 533 -9.72 -13.58 -14.27
C GLN A 533 -9.75 -14.73 -13.27
N ASN A 534 -10.61 -14.59 -12.26
CA ASN A 534 -10.94 -15.68 -11.36
C ASN A 534 -11.85 -16.73 -12.04
N ALA A 535 -12.17 -17.81 -11.35
CA ALA A 535 -12.93 -18.92 -11.94
C ALA A 535 -14.36 -18.54 -12.37
N ILE A 536 -14.91 -17.45 -11.80
CA ILE A 536 -16.25 -16.92 -12.12
C ILE A 536 -16.21 -15.79 -13.17
N GLY A 537 -15.06 -15.56 -13.82
CA GLY A 537 -14.91 -14.60 -14.92
C GLY A 537 -14.85 -13.13 -14.49
N ARG A 538 -14.52 -12.85 -13.23
CA ARG A 538 -14.27 -11.48 -12.75
C ARG A 538 -12.78 -11.18 -12.75
N ASP A 539 -12.45 -9.98 -13.19
CA ASP A 539 -11.07 -9.49 -13.16
C ASP A 539 -10.58 -9.32 -11.72
N LEU A 540 -9.28 -9.57 -11.51
CA LEU A 540 -8.63 -9.31 -10.24
C LEU A 540 -8.49 -7.79 -10.04
N GLN A 541 -9.09 -7.30 -8.96
CA GLN A 541 -9.07 -5.88 -8.60
C GLN A 541 -8.45 -5.68 -7.22
N ASP A 542 -7.82 -4.53 -7.03
CA ASP A 542 -7.44 -4.05 -5.70
C ASP A 542 -8.68 -3.65 -4.89
N ASP A 543 -8.49 -3.30 -3.62
CA ASP A 543 -9.59 -2.91 -2.72
C ASP A 543 -10.38 -1.67 -3.19
N MET A 544 -9.92 -1.00 -4.25
CA MET A 544 -10.53 0.19 -4.82
C MET A 544 -11.19 -0.04 -6.18
N GLY A 545 -11.13 -1.27 -6.69
CA GLY A 545 -11.69 -1.60 -8.00
C GLY A 545 -10.79 -1.25 -9.17
N ASN A 546 -9.51 -0.90 -8.94
CA ASN A 546 -8.54 -0.81 -10.04
C ASN A 546 -8.06 -2.21 -10.40
N ALA A 547 -7.65 -2.42 -11.65
CA ALA A 547 -6.98 -3.66 -12.05
C ALA A 547 -5.72 -3.88 -11.19
N LEU A 548 -5.55 -5.08 -10.66
CA LEU A 548 -4.42 -5.40 -9.79
C LEU A 548 -3.11 -5.48 -10.60
N THR A 549 -3.15 -6.20 -11.73
CA THR A 549 -2.04 -6.51 -12.63
C THR A 549 -1.77 -5.42 -13.67
N ARG A 550 -1.20 -4.30 -13.22
CA ARG A 550 -0.87 -3.13 -14.06
C ARG A 550 0.57 -3.14 -14.55
N THR A 551 0.80 -2.97 -15.85
CA THR A 551 2.14 -2.74 -16.43
C THR A 551 2.53 -1.27 -16.48
N LEU A 552 1.60 -0.34 -16.18
CA LEU A 552 1.85 1.09 -15.99
C LEU A 552 2.31 1.86 -17.24
N VAL A 553 2.48 1.18 -18.39
CA VAL A 553 2.70 1.81 -19.69
C VAL A 553 1.38 2.32 -20.26
N THR A 554 1.39 3.46 -20.93
CA THR A 554 0.22 4.00 -21.64
C THR A 554 0.12 3.40 -23.04
N ASP A 555 -0.87 3.85 -23.83
CA ASP A 555 -0.92 3.53 -25.26
C ASP A 555 0.10 4.31 -26.10
N CYS A 556 0.76 5.31 -25.50
CA CYS A 556 1.91 5.97 -26.11
C CYS A 556 3.19 5.25 -25.67
N ASP A 557 3.82 4.53 -26.61
CA ASP A 557 5.06 3.79 -26.34
C ASP A 557 6.14 4.67 -25.71
N GLY A 558 6.80 4.13 -24.68
CA GLY A 558 7.80 4.84 -23.88
C GLY A 558 7.23 5.84 -22.87
N VAL A 559 5.91 6.01 -22.77
CA VAL A 559 5.25 6.87 -21.77
C VAL A 559 4.50 6.00 -20.76
N PHE A 560 4.79 6.23 -19.48
CA PHE A 560 4.26 5.51 -18.34
C PHE A 560 3.50 6.47 -17.41
N ALA A 561 2.63 5.97 -16.54
CA ALA A 561 1.97 6.77 -15.52
C ALA A 561 1.96 6.06 -14.16
N SER A 562 2.07 6.83 -13.08
CA SER A 562 2.14 6.27 -11.72
C SER A 562 1.65 7.26 -10.65
N GLY A 563 1.34 6.74 -9.46
CA GLY A 563 0.85 7.50 -8.32
C GLY A 563 -0.57 8.01 -8.52
N ASP A 564 -0.95 9.07 -7.81
CA ASP A 564 -2.33 9.61 -7.83
C ASP A 564 -2.86 9.92 -9.25
N ALA A 565 -1.96 10.18 -10.21
CA ALA A 565 -2.33 10.41 -11.60
C ALA A 565 -2.86 9.15 -12.32
N GLU A 566 -2.51 7.95 -11.85
CA GLU A 566 -2.97 6.66 -12.39
C GLU A 566 -4.02 6.02 -11.47
N ILE A 567 -3.74 5.92 -10.17
CA ILE A 567 -4.58 5.20 -9.19
C ILE A 567 -5.64 6.06 -8.50
N GLY A 568 -5.67 7.35 -8.80
CA GLY A 568 -6.48 8.35 -8.10
C GLY A 568 -5.87 8.80 -6.78
N PRO A 569 -6.38 9.89 -6.18
CA PRO A 569 -5.80 10.47 -4.97
C PRO A 569 -5.89 9.51 -3.77
N LEU A 570 -4.74 8.99 -3.37
CA LEU A 570 -4.65 7.97 -2.31
C LEU A 570 -3.63 8.34 -1.24
N THR A 571 -2.82 7.35 -0.86
CA THR A 571 -1.91 7.39 0.27
C THR A 571 -0.49 7.37 -0.27
N VAL A 572 0.43 7.99 0.47
CA VAL A 572 1.84 8.02 0.08
C VAL A 572 2.39 6.61 -0.17
N VAL A 573 2.03 5.64 0.67
CA VAL A 573 2.48 4.25 0.53
C VAL A 573 1.94 3.57 -0.74
N ALA A 574 0.72 3.89 -1.18
CA ALA A 574 0.18 3.39 -2.44
C ALA A 574 0.96 3.95 -3.63
N CYS A 575 1.26 5.25 -3.62
CA CYS A 575 2.10 5.88 -4.63
C CYS A 575 3.52 5.28 -4.66
N VAL A 576 4.12 5.00 -3.50
CA VAL A 576 5.44 4.35 -3.41
C VAL A 576 5.41 2.94 -4.02
N GLY A 577 4.43 2.10 -3.65
CA GLY A 577 4.33 0.74 -4.19
C GLY A 577 4.12 0.73 -5.71
N ASN A 578 3.20 1.56 -6.19
CA ASN A 578 2.91 1.72 -7.61
C ASN A 578 4.14 2.23 -8.40
N ALA A 579 4.88 3.19 -7.85
CA ALA A 579 6.07 3.74 -8.48
C ALA A 579 7.30 2.82 -8.43
N HIS A 580 7.39 1.96 -7.41
CA HIS A 580 8.41 0.92 -7.36
C HIS A 580 8.19 -0.09 -8.50
N ARG A 581 6.94 -0.51 -8.74
CA ARG A 581 6.58 -1.31 -9.93
C ARG A 581 6.89 -0.55 -11.22
N ALA A 582 6.55 0.73 -11.32
CA ALA A 582 6.85 1.55 -12.50
C ALA A 582 8.34 1.55 -12.84
N ALA A 583 9.22 1.66 -11.83
CA ALA A 583 10.67 1.62 -12.04
C ALA A 583 11.14 0.29 -12.64
N LYS A 584 10.65 -0.84 -12.12
CA LYS A 584 10.98 -2.18 -12.66
C LYS A 584 10.49 -2.35 -14.10
N VAL A 585 9.26 -1.93 -14.40
CA VAL A 585 8.71 -2.07 -15.76
C VAL A 585 9.41 -1.12 -16.74
N ILE A 586 9.72 0.11 -16.34
CA ILE A 586 10.52 1.04 -17.14
C ILE A 586 11.91 0.44 -17.41
N GLN A 587 12.55 -0.18 -16.41
CA GLN A 587 13.83 -0.85 -16.62
C GLN A 587 13.73 -1.93 -17.71
N ARG A 588 12.73 -2.83 -17.62
CA ARG A 588 12.50 -3.88 -18.64
C ARG A 588 12.24 -3.27 -20.02
N TRP A 589 11.44 -2.22 -20.10
CA TRP A 589 11.23 -1.46 -21.35
C TRP A 589 12.54 -0.92 -21.93
N LEU A 590 13.38 -0.33 -21.08
CA LEU A 590 14.67 0.21 -21.49
C LEU A 590 15.69 -0.88 -21.82
N GLU A 591 15.61 -2.09 -21.28
CA GLU A 591 16.58 -3.16 -21.56
C GLU A 591 16.14 -4.03 -22.75
N GLU A 592 14.85 -4.32 -22.83
CA GLU A 592 14.28 -5.37 -23.70
C GLU A 592 13.32 -4.80 -24.75
N GLY A 593 12.83 -3.56 -24.57
CA GLY A 593 11.84 -2.94 -25.46
C GLY A 593 10.40 -3.38 -25.18
N GLU A 594 10.15 -4.10 -24.08
CA GLU A 594 8.83 -4.60 -23.68
C GLU A 594 8.50 -4.23 -22.23
N ALA A 595 7.22 -3.91 -21.99
CA ALA A 595 6.69 -3.59 -20.67
C ALA A 595 5.82 -4.75 -20.16
N TYR A 596 6.34 -5.55 -19.23
CA TYR A 596 5.68 -6.74 -18.69
C TYR A 596 5.87 -6.88 -17.18
N LEU A 597 5.02 -7.72 -16.57
CA LEU A 597 5.13 -8.16 -15.17
C LEU A 597 5.89 -9.48 -15.12
N ASP A 598 6.86 -9.61 -14.22
CA ASP A 598 7.58 -10.87 -14.03
C ASP A 598 6.86 -11.81 -13.05
N ASP A 599 7.45 -12.98 -12.82
CA ASP A 599 6.93 -13.98 -11.90
C ASP A 599 6.71 -13.43 -10.47
N ASP A 600 7.57 -12.53 -9.99
CA ASP A 600 7.47 -11.99 -8.64
C ASP A 600 6.31 -10.99 -8.53
N ASP A 601 6.17 -10.11 -9.53
CA ASP A 601 5.05 -9.17 -9.66
C ASP A 601 3.70 -9.93 -9.72
N LEU A 602 3.62 -10.99 -10.53
CA LEU A 602 2.41 -11.80 -10.69
C LEU A 602 2.08 -12.59 -9.41
N MET A 603 3.07 -13.21 -8.77
CA MET A 603 2.86 -13.92 -7.51
C MET A 603 2.40 -12.99 -6.40
N GLU A 604 2.92 -11.77 -6.35
CA GLU A 604 2.52 -10.75 -5.39
C GLU A 604 1.04 -10.37 -5.54
N ASP A 605 0.59 -10.13 -6.78
CA ASP A 605 -0.81 -9.81 -7.09
C ASP A 605 -1.74 -11.01 -6.79
N ILE A 606 -1.34 -12.23 -7.14
CA ILE A 606 -2.11 -13.45 -6.86
C ILE A 606 -2.22 -13.72 -5.36
N ILE A 607 -1.15 -13.53 -4.60
CA ILE A 607 -1.18 -13.71 -3.14
C ILE A 607 -2.04 -12.62 -2.49
N TRP A 608 -1.98 -11.38 -2.99
CA TRP A 608 -2.85 -10.31 -2.51
C TRP A 608 -4.32 -10.69 -2.69
N SER A 609 -4.70 -11.17 -3.88
CA SER A 609 -6.09 -11.53 -4.18
C SER A 609 -6.59 -12.70 -3.32
N LEU A 610 -5.73 -13.67 -2.98
CA LEU A 610 -6.04 -14.79 -2.08
C LEU A 610 -6.43 -14.34 -0.67
N GLY A 611 -5.87 -13.23 -0.18
CA GLY A 611 -6.09 -12.72 1.15
C GLY A 611 -5.33 -13.54 2.20
N VAL A 612 -4.26 -12.97 2.73
CA VAL A 612 -3.35 -13.66 3.65
C VAL A 612 -3.81 -13.54 5.11
N TYR A 613 -4.60 -12.53 5.48
CA TYR A 613 -5.06 -12.38 6.87
C TYR A 613 -6.35 -13.18 7.11
N ASP A 614 -6.36 -13.97 8.18
CA ASP A 614 -7.56 -14.66 8.71
C ASP A 614 -7.84 -14.11 10.11
N GLN A 615 -8.94 -13.35 10.24
CA GLN A 615 -9.36 -12.74 11.51
C GLN A 615 -9.87 -13.77 12.52
N ASP A 616 -10.29 -14.95 12.04
CA ASP A 616 -10.84 -16.04 12.85
C ASP A 616 -9.75 -17.08 13.20
N GLU A 617 -8.51 -16.86 12.76
CA GLU A 617 -7.37 -17.71 13.07
C GLU A 617 -7.07 -17.69 14.57
N LYS A 618 -7.16 -18.86 15.21
CA LYS A 618 -6.83 -19.02 16.64
C LYS A 618 -5.31 -19.05 16.84
N VAL A 619 -4.80 -18.08 17.60
CA VAL A 619 -3.40 -18.03 18.01
C VAL A 619 -3.27 -18.70 19.38
N ALA A 620 -2.70 -19.91 19.40
CA ALA A 620 -2.53 -20.66 20.64
C ALA A 620 -1.30 -20.19 21.44
N TRP A 621 -1.38 -20.29 22.77
CA TRP A 621 -0.24 -20.17 23.71
C TRP A 621 0.49 -18.82 23.70
N LEU A 622 -0.24 -17.71 23.66
CA LEU A 622 0.34 -16.37 23.75
C LEU A 622 -0.37 -15.50 24.78
N ASP A 623 0.39 -14.88 25.67
CA ASP A 623 -0.12 -13.91 26.64
C ASP A 623 -0.41 -12.56 25.97
N SER A 624 -1.47 -11.90 26.43
CA SER A 624 -1.79 -10.53 26.02
C SER A 624 -0.74 -9.56 26.56
N VAL A 625 -0.24 -8.68 25.70
CA VAL A 625 0.72 -7.63 26.04
C VAL A 625 0.24 -6.32 25.43
N GLU A 626 0.19 -5.27 26.26
CA GLU A 626 -0.24 -3.93 25.84
C GLU A 626 0.63 -3.39 24.69
N ARG A 627 -0.02 -2.74 23.72
CA ARG A 627 0.65 -2.06 22.60
C ARG A 627 1.36 -0.82 23.10
N THR A 628 2.61 -0.65 22.69
CA THR A 628 3.34 0.59 22.96
C THR A 628 2.86 1.67 22.00
N ASN A 629 2.30 2.74 22.54
CA ASN A 629 1.92 3.92 21.76
C ASN A 629 3.08 4.93 21.74
N GLN A 630 3.14 5.68 20.64
CA GLN A 630 4.11 6.77 20.48
C GLN A 630 3.75 7.92 21.42
N ASP A 631 4.73 8.72 21.84
CA ASP A 631 4.46 9.86 22.71
C ASP A 631 3.91 11.02 21.86
N GLU A 632 3.03 11.86 22.42
CA GLU A 632 2.42 12.98 21.68
C GLU A 632 2.49 14.28 22.49
N VAL A 633 2.58 15.41 21.77
CA VAL A 633 2.48 16.75 22.37
C VAL A 633 1.01 17.11 22.51
N HIS A 634 0.52 17.23 23.74
CA HIS A 634 -0.88 17.52 24.05
C HIS A 634 -1.18 19.00 24.32
N GLY A 635 -2.45 19.36 24.23
CA GLY A 635 -3.02 20.66 24.59
C GLY A 635 -3.21 21.62 23.41
N ARG A 636 -4.19 22.53 23.57
CA ARG A 636 -4.57 23.53 22.55
C ARG A 636 -3.44 24.43 22.07
N GLU A 637 -2.46 24.69 22.92
CA GLU A 637 -1.31 25.55 22.61
C GLU A 637 -0.45 25.00 21.46
N ARG A 638 -0.54 23.71 21.13
CA ARG A 638 0.14 23.12 19.96
C ARG A 638 -0.39 23.64 18.62
N ALA A 639 -1.61 24.18 18.60
CA ALA A 639 -2.20 24.85 17.45
C ALA A 639 -2.07 26.38 17.50
N SER A 640 -1.25 26.93 18.42
CA SER A 640 -1.00 28.36 18.47
C SER A 640 -0.38 28.91 17.19
N LYS A 641 -0.56 30.22 16.99
CA LYS A 641 -0.14 30.89 15.76
C LYS A 641 1.35 30.66 15.48
N GLY A 642 1.66 30.11 14.31
CA GLY A 642 3.01 29.81 13.84
C GLY A 642 3.65 28.56 14.47
N ASN A 643 2.93 27.81 15.29
CA ASN A 643 3.44 26.58 15.87
C ASN A 643 3.22 25.38 14.94
N TYR A 644 4.29 24.98 14.25
CA TYR A 644 4.35 23.81 13.39
C TYR A 644 5.30 22.73 13.93
N SER A 645 5.54 22.72 15.25
CA SER A 645 6.31 21.64 15.88
C SER A 645 5.62 20.29 15.68
N GLU A 646 6.43 19.25 15.50
CA GLU A 646 5.95 17.88 15.32
C GLU A 646 5.11 17.46 16.54
N VAL A 647 3.91 16.91 16.30
CA VAL A 647 2.96 16.54 17.37
C VAL A 647 3.21 15.10 17.81
N GLU A 648 3.32 14.18 16.87
CA GLU A 648 3.59 12.77 17.13
C GLU A 648 5.11 12.53 17.24
N LEU A 649 5.57 11.97 18.36
CA LEU A 649 6.99 11.76 18.65
C LEU A 649 7.38 10.29 18.47
N GLY A 650 8.56 10.04 17.89
CA GLY A 650 9.05 8.69 17.64
C GLY A 650 9.36 7.91 18.92
N PHE A 651 9.49 6.59 18.80
CA PHE A 651 9.93 5.76 19.93
C PHE A 651 11.36 6.08 20.35
N LYS A 652 11.59 5.98 21.66
CA LYS A 652 12.94 5.73 22.19
C LYS A 652 13.33 4.28 21.86
N ASP A 653 14.62 4.03 21.63
CA ASP A 653 15.17 2.71 21.27
C ASP A 653 14.62 1.55 22.13
N SER A 654 14.56 1.74 23.45
CA SER A 654 14.03 0.72 24.38
C SER A 654 12.54 0.40 24.17
N LYS A 655 11.70 1.41 23.92
CA LYS A 655 10.28 1.24 23.59
C LYS A 655 10.12 0.56 22.23
N ALA A 656 10.95 0.93 21.24
CA ALA A 656 10.94 0.31 19.92
C ALA A 656 11.29 -1.18 19.99
N VAL A 657 12.31 -1.57 20.77
CA VAL A 657 12.67 -2.98 20.96
C VAL A 657 11.52 -3.73 21.65
N GLN A 658 10.94 -3.17 22.72
CA GLN A 658 9.80 -3.78 23.42
C GLN A 658 8.61 -4.01 22.49
N GLU A 659 8.28 -3.02 21.65
CA GLU A 659 7.19 -3.15 20.69
C GLU A 659 7.51 -4.16 19.58
N ALA A 660 8.76 -4.18 19.09
CA ALA A 660 9.21 -5.14 18.10
C ALA A 660 9.15 -6.60 18.62
N GLU A 661 9.34 -6.82 19.93
CA GLU A 661 9.21 -8.14 20.56
C GLU A 661 7.80 -8.73 20.49
N ARG A 662 6.76 -7.91 20.29
CA ARG A 662 5.37 -8.37 20.13
C ARG A 662 5.11 -9.04 18.78
N CYS A 663 5.97 -8.82 17.78
CA CYS A 663 5.84 -9.39 16.44
C CYS A 663 5.92 -10.93 16.46
N LEU A 664 4.93 -11.59 15.85
CA LEU A 664 4.81 -13.06 15.82
C LEU A 664 5.52 -13.72 14.64
N ARG A 665 6.18 -12.92 13.78
CA ARG A 665 6.87 -13.38 12.57
C ARG A 665 5.97 -14.29 11.70
N CYS A 666 4.87 -13.70 11.25
CA CYS A 666 3.74 -14.37 10.59
C CYS A 666 3.99 -14.75 9.12
N TYR A 667 5.23 -15.11 8.76
CA TYR A 667 5.55 -15.51 7.40
C TYR A 667 4.71 -16.71 6.96
N ARG A 668 4.35 -16.72 5.69
CA ARG A 668 3.60 -17.75 4.99
C ARG A 668 4.21 -17.91 3.60
N VAL A 669 4.07 -19.10 3.02
CA VAL A 669 4.59 -19.38 1.68
C VAL A 669 3.48 -19.96 0.82
N GLY A 670 3.36 -19.43 -0.40
CA GLY A 670 2.47 -19.93 -1.44
C GLY A 670 3.29 -20.36 -2.65
N MET A 671 2.91 -21.48 -3.26
CA MET A 671 3.54 -22.02 -4.46
C MET A 671 2.48 -22.36 -5.50
N LEU A 672 2.68 -21.92 -6.73
CA LEU A 672 1.91 -22.33 -7.89
C LEU A 672 2.67 -23.40 -8.66
N ALA A 673 1.93 -24.36 -9.21
CA ALA A 673 2.39 -25.24 -10.26
C ALA A 673 1.71 -24.85 -11.57
N LEU A 674 2.50 -24.70 -12.63
CA LEU A 674 2.10 -24.19 -13.94
C LEU A 674 2.21 -25.23 -15.06
#